data_AF-A0AA38KG58-F1
#
_entry.id   AF-A0AA38KG58-F1
#
_cell.length_a   1.000
_cell.length_b   1.000
_cell.length_c   1.000
_cell.angle_alpha   90.00
_cell.angle_beta   90.00
_cell.angle_gamma   90.00
#
_symmetry.space_group_name_H-M   'P 1'
#
loop_
_entity.id
_entity.type
_entity.pdbx_description
1 polymer ?
#
loop_
_entity_poly.entity_id
_entity_poly.type
_entity_poly.pdbx_seq_one_letter_code
_entity_poly.pdbx_strand_id
1 'polypeptide(L)'
;MNDARRKSALPFSGDTHANMRSGIPQPLTAKKQTNRMSLASSALRNPYPAPPSTNPRNSIFRSQSTNPLLNSTSKPHLGRTPSNNTRRVSLWASGSGTTPMPSSSQSQKDPRPIRERPFQNKERSDILNFCHDLGLDISMAQLLNIQRKDYRIIFEFLVELLDPCYPIDSTEKFEDTFIPALKTLGYPYAHSIDTKWLAAVGSPHTWPHLLGVLHWLVEMCKMKERYSASEHATLQDPVNVPEEFQDPFHRRALAFDYYGKCYAIWLDHVDEFEEPNEQLEERYAKKNQGVQKDVEAKGQQLDEAKIECDKLTTSAAPVSLLEAENKTRVSDAEKMQIVLQKWEARRNKLSVAIATEKADLVKKEEYLTTLKLEQEQLNGVVKEQNLSPEEASRMTTDYEMLTRNIEDLKQRIADTEKTVMSLEVSLTNRISGTEETLHTYNVGLSTLGLLPPLSPPDVNLTLELNTASSDPDQLLTGSDIRKVVKPTLNSIAESRRSMRAEVENERIRVDNDIEQLTLECDTVEDEITQVEKQVAAVNEQAVDLHNAAQRDALASSESARQLEQMVANARTAAIANGMGAKSRLHQLQFDYREQVERVNRLKDETVRAIIKSSSDIAEFRGEVAKKLRELRECAEMD
;
A
#
# COMPACT_ATOMS: atom_id res chain seq x y z
N MET A 1 33.84 -60.63 -49.36
CA MET A 1 32.85 -60.36 -48.30
C MET A 1 32.91 -58.86 -48.00
N ASN A 2 32.55 -58.00 -48.96
CA ASN A 2 31.22 -57.67 -49.50
C ASN A 2 30.60 -56.56 -48.63
N ASP A 3 30.79 -55.27 -48.97
CA ASP A 3 30.13 -54.46 -50.01
C ASP A 3 28.76 -53.90 -49.56
N ALA A 4 28.37 -52.65 -49.87
CA ALA A 4 29.03 -51.57 -50.63
C ALA A 4 28.70 -50.18 -50.00
N ARG A 5 29.61 -49.19 -50.02
CA ARG A 5 29.64 -47.99 -50.92
C ARG A 5 28.34 -47.12 -50.91
N ARG A 6 28.38 -45.77 -50.91
CA ARG A 6 29.47 -44.75 -50.93
C ARG A 6 28.88 -43.34 -50.66
N LYS A 7 29.71 -42.40 -50.13
CA LYS A 7 30.00 -40.98 -50.53
C LYS A 7 28.90 -40.12 -51.24
N SER A 8 28.84 -38.78 -51.14
CA SER A 8 29.70 -37.71 -50.53
C SER A 8 28.93 -36.36 -50.45
N ALA A 9 29.57 -35.23 -50.09
CA ALA A 9 28.92 -33.96 -49.75
C ALA A 9 29.43 -32.72 -50.56
N LEU A 10 28.68 -31.59 -50.44
CA LEU A 10 29.07 -30.17 -50.75
C LEU A 10 29.22 -29.77 -52.25
N PRO A 11 29.29 -28.45 -52.63
CA PRO A 11 28.45 -27.30 -52.19
C PRO A 11 28.15 -26.20 -53.27
N PHE A 12 27.44 -25.12 -52.85
CA PHE A 12 27.54 -23.70 -53.28
C PHE A 12 26.89 -23.15 -54.59
N SER A 13 26.70 -21.81 -54.58
CA SER A 13 26.25 -20.87 -55.66
C SER A 13 24.74 -20.81 -55.94
N GLY A 14 24.11 -19.65 -56.22
CA GLY A 14 24.57 -18.24 -56.20
C GLY A 14 23.50 -17.25 -56.72
N ASP A 15 23.61 -15.96 -56.38
CA ASP A 15 22.61 -14.90 -56.69
C ASP A 15 22.58 -14.40 -58.15
N THR A 16 21.44 -13.83 -58.57
CA THR A 16 21.36 -12.86 -59.69
C THR A 16 20.29 -11.78 -59.48
N HIS A 17 20.72 -10.52 -59.26
CA HIS A 17 20.21 -9.25 -59.83
C HIS A 17 18.71 -8.82 -59.69
N ALA A 18 18.33 -7.53 -59.65
CA ALA A 18 19.07 -6.25 -59.75
C ALA A 18 18.31 -5.03 -59.12
N ASN A 19 18.96 -3.87 -59.13
CA ASN A 19 18.47 -2.54 -58.71
C ASN A 19 17.30 -1.95 -59.52
N MET A 20 16.48 -1.10 -58.88
CA MET A 20 16.05 0.28 -59.27
C MET A 20 14.97 0.75 -58.26
N ARG A 21 14.90 1.96 -57.66
CA ARG A 21 15.38 3.36 -57.90
C ARG A 21 14.45 4.22 -58.79
N SER A 22 14.08 5.41 -58.27
CA SER A 22 13.11 6.42 -58.78
C SER A 22 11.61 6.05 -58.67
N GLY A 23 10.65 6.98 -58.54
CA GLY A 23 10.74 8.34 -57.96
C GLY A 23 9.83 9.45 -58.54
N ILE A 24 8.69 9.76 -57.87
CA ILE A 24 7.93 11.07 -57.91
C ILE A 24 7.15 11.31 -59.27
N PRO A 25 6.06 12.13 -59.41
CA PRO A 25 5.32 13.05 -58.50
C PRO A 25 3.77 12.91 -58.35
N GLN A 26 3.23 13.80 -57.49
CA GLN A 26 1.90 14.49 -57.40
C GLN A 26 1.09 14.71 -58.72
N PRO A 27 -0.26 15.01 -58.74
CA PRO A 27 -1.02 16.00 -57.92
C PRO A 27 -2.49 15.60 -57.53
N LEU A 28 -3.46 16.49 -57.18
CA LEU A 28 -3.65 17.50 -56.09
C LEU A 28 -5.09 18.16 -56.22
N THR A 29 -5.62 18.83 -55.17
CA THR A 29 -6.84 19.72 -55.09
C THR A 29 -8.24 19.06 -55.01
N ALA A 30 -9.38 19.70 -54.63
CA ALA A 30 -9.74 20.74 -53.60
C ALA A 30 -11.29 21.00 -53.54
N LYS A 31 -11.76 21.93 -52.65
CA LYS A 31 -13.11 22.61 -52.55
C LYS A 31 -14.20 21.92 -51.70
N LYS A 32 -15.09 22.61 -50.94
CA LYS A 32 -15.31 24.05 -50.59
C LYS A 32 -15.97 24.18 -49.19
N GLN A 33 -15.56 25.10 -48.29
CA GLN A 33 -16.15 26.42 -47.93
C GLN A 33 -17.61 26.42 -47.38
N THR A 34 -18.05 27.20 -46.38
CA THR A 34 -17.48 28.31 -45.53
C THR A 34 -18.27 28.35 -44.18
N ASN A 35 -18.31 29.28 -43.21
CA ASN A 35 -17.88 30.68 -42.88
C ASN A 35 -18.07 30.85 -41.32
N ARG A 36 -17.79 31.92 -40.53
CA ARG A 36 -17.00 33.17 -40.51
C ARG A 36 -16.99 33.65 -39.02
N MET A 37 -15.91 34.13 -38.37
CA MET A 37 -15.62 35.57 -38.11
C MET A 37 -14.47 35.72 -37.07
N SER A 38 -13.66 36.78 -37.23
CA SER A 38 -12.93 37.58 -36.20
C SER A 38 -11.84 37.00 -35.26
N LEU A 39 -10.58 37.26 -35.67
CA LEU A 39 -9.54 38.07 -34.97
C LEU A 39 -8.76 37.59 -33.71
N ALA A 40 -7.44 37.81 -33.81
CA ALA A 40 -6.46 38.26 -32.80
C ALA A 40 -5.72 37.25 -31.86
N SER A 41 -4.44 37.04 -32.19
CA SER A 41 -3.24 37.21 -31.33
C SER A 41 -3.05 36.44 -29.99
N SER A 42 -2.17 35.44 -30.05
CA SER A 42 -0.96 35.19 -29.21
C SER A 42 -0.93 35.43 -27.68
N ALA A 43 -0.32 34.45 -27.00
CA ALA A 43 0.44 34.50 -25.73
C ALA A 43 -0.27 34.47 -24.35
N LEU A 44 0.07 33.41 -23.60
CA LEU A 44 0.31 33.33 -22.14
C LEU A 44 -0.82 33.55 -21.08
N ARG A 45 -1.03 32.49 -20.27
CA ARG A 45 -1.14 32.47 -18.78
C ARG A 45 -2.55 32.43 -18.10
N ASN A 46 -2.64 31.61 -17.03
CA ASN A 46 -3.58 31.68 -15.88
C ASN A 46 -5.05 31.10 -16.05
N PRO A 47 -5.92 30.99 -15.00
CA PRO A 47 -5.94 29.85 -14.04
C PRO A 47 -7.38 29.45 -13.51
N TYR A 48 -7.48 28.97 -12.24
CA TYR A 48 -8.68 28.86 -11.34
C TYR A 48 -9.61 27.62 -11.45
N PRO A 49 -10.47 27.27 -10.44
CA PRO A 49 -11.03 28.07 -9.31
C PRO A 49 -10.85 27.52 -7.85
N ALA A 50 -11.49 28.21 -6.88
CA ALA A 50 -11.53 28.00 -5.39
C ALA A 50 -13.00 28.22 -4.89
N PRO A 51 -13.39 28.56 -3.62
CA PRO A 51 -12.73 28.73 -2.29
C PRO A 51 -13.55 27.95 -1.16
N PRO A 52 -13.78 28.36 0.14
CA PRO A 52 -13.21 29.40 1.04
C PRO A 52 -12.93 29.04 2.55
N SER A 53 -12.32 29.98 3.30
CA SER A 53 -12.47 30.29 4.77
C SER A 53 -12.14 29.25 5.89
N THR A 54 -11.58 29.56 7.07
CA THR A 54 -10.89 30.78 7.61
C THR A 54 -9.97 30.45 8.82
N ASN A 55 -8.96 31.31 9.04
CA ASN A 55 -7.98 31.46 10.14
C ASN A 55 -8.54 31.56 11.60
N PRO A 56 -7.71 31.69 12.69
CA PRO A 56 -6.29 31.30 12.91
C PRO A 56 -5.93 30.77 14.35
N ARG A 57 -4.63 30.46 14.59
CA ARG A 57 -3.82 30.33 15.85
C ARG A 57 -3.25 28.91 16.08
N ASN A 58 -2.16 28.67 16.82
CA ASN A 58 -0.88 29.34 17.12
C ASN A 58 -0.13 28.44 18.14
N SER A 59 1.20 28.31 18.01
CA SER A 59 2.19 28.18 19.12
C SER A 59 2.15 27.05 20.19
N ILE A 60 3.29 26.32 20.26
CA ILE A 60 4.14 26.09 21.47
C ILE A 60 3.83 24.93 22.46
N PHE A 61 4.77 23.96 22.47
CA PHE A 61 5.34 23.17 23.60
C PHE A 61 4.47 22.40 24.64
N ARG A 62 4.74 21.07 24.66
CA ARG A 62 5.31 20.30 25.81
C ARG A 62 4.41 19.60 26.84
N SER A 63 4.39 18.28 26.67
CA SER A 63 4.54 17.21 27.68
C SER A 63 3.33 16.65 28.45
N GLN A 64 3.53 15.39 28.86
CA GLN A 64 2.72 14.50 29.71
C GLN A 64 1.34 14.13 29.14
N SER A 65 1.00 12.86 28.85
CA SER A 65 1.20 11.56 29.53
C SER A 65 0.20 11.25 30.66
N THR A 66 -1.05 10.96 30.30
CA THR A 66 -1.84 9.83 30.86
C THR A 66 -3.12 9.60 30.03
N ASN A 67 -3.26 8.40 29.45
CA ASN A 67 -4.58 7.79 29.23
C ASN A 67 -4.95 7.04 30.54
N PRO A 68 -6.23 6.98 30.95
CA PRO A 68 -7.12 5.98 30.34
C PRO A 68 -8.52 6.49 29.96
N LEU A 69 -9.11 5.75 29.02
CA LEU A 69 -10.44 5.97 28.44
C LEU A 69 -11.57 5.53 29.40
N LEU A 70 -12.60 6.36 29.53
CA LEU A 70 -13.97 5.91 29.85
C LEU A 70 -14.97 6.79 29.10
N ASN A 71 -15.84 6.19 28.29
CA ASN A 71 -17.12 6.79 27.93
C ASN A 71 -18.12 5.70 27.46
N SER A 72 -19.42 5.93 27.67
CA SER A 72 -20.41 4.84 27.77
C SER A 72 -21.36 4.68 26.58
N THR A 73 -21.55 3.44 26.12
CA THR A 73 -22.66 2.99 25.24
C THR A 73 -22.93 1.49 25.45
N SER A 74 -24.14 0.90 25.34
CA SER A 74 -25.52 1.32 25.69
C SER A 74 -26.51 0.20 25.28
N LYS A 75 -27.40 -0.25 26.19
CA LYS A 75 -28.58 -1.14 25.93
C LYS A 75 -28.25 -2.62 25.57
N PRO A 76 -29.23 -3.57 25.49
CA PRO A 76 -30.00 -4.00 26.68
C PRO A 76 -30.32 -5.53 26.79
N HIS A 77 -30.57 -5.98 28.02
CA HIS A 77 -31.62 -6.95 28.44
C HIS A 77 -31.85 -8.29 27.69
N LEU A 78 -31.42 -9.42 28.29
CA LEU A 78 -32.28 -10.55 28.73
C LEU A 78 -31.44 -11.65 29.41
N GLY A 79 -31.94 -12.27 30.50
CA GLY A 79 -31.36 -13.50 31.06
C GLY A 79 -31.42 -13.58 32.60
N ARG A 80 -32.08 -14.61 33.13
CA ARG A 80 -32.10 -14.94 34.58
C ARG A 80 -31.38 -16.27 34.82
N THR A 81 -30.48 -16.31 35.81
CA THR A 81 -30.39 -17.38 36.83
C THR A 81 -29.41 -16.95 37.94
N PRO A 82 -29.57 -17.40 39.20
CA PRO A 82 -28.72 -16.98 40.32
C PRO A 82 -27.61 -18.00 40.63
N SER A 83 -26.45 -17.57 41.13
CA SER A 83 -25.52 -18.48 41.83
C SER A 83 -24.55 -17.79 42.82
N ASN A 84 -24.45 -18.41 43.99
CA ASN A 84 -23.40 -18.40 45.01
C ASN A 84 -22.49 -17.17 45.24
N ASN A 85 -22.70 -16.51 46.38
CA ASN A 85 -21.70 -15.70 47.08
C ASN A 85 -20.76 -16.61 47.90
N THR A 86 -19.65 -17.07 47.33
CA THR A 86 -18.59 -17.79 48.07
C THR A 86 -17.40 -16.87 48.34
N ARG A 87 -17.31 -16.32 49.56
CA ARG A 87 -16.12 -15.59 50.02
C ARG A 87 -15.06 -16.57 50.54
N ARG A 88 -14.08 -16.93 49.69
CA ARG A 88 -12.76 -17.36 50.19
C ARG A 88 -12.00 -16.11 50.67
N VAL A 89 -11.63 -16.08 51.95
CA VAL A 89 -10.49 -15.30 52.46
C VAL A 89 -9.71 -16.21 53.39
N SER A 90 -8.39 -16.24 53.23
CA SER A 90 -7.48 -17.17 53.90
C SER A 90 -6.98 -16.65 55.25
N LEU A 91 -6.37 -17.56 56.02
CA LEU A 91 -5.80 -17.33 57.35
C LEU A 91 -4.74 -16.21 57.36
N TRP A 92 -4.61 -15.54 58.50
CA TRP A 92 -3.64 -14.46 58.70
C TRP A 92 -2.24 -14.98 59.06
N ALA A 93 -1.22 -14.23 58.64
CA ALA A 93 0.15 -14.34 59.13
C ALA A 93 0.49 -13.14 60.05
N SER A 94 1.58 -13.27 60.81
CA SER A 94 2.02 -12.28 61.81
C SER A 94 2.17 -10.85 61.26
N GLY A 95 1.72 -9.86 62.04
CA GLY A 95 1.92 -8.44 61.76
C GLY A 95 1.41 -7.56 62.90
N SER A 96 2.29 -6.77 63.51
CA SER A 96 1.92 -5.88 64.62
C SER A 96 1.01 -4.74 64.15
N GLY A 97 -0.21 -4.69 64.68
CA GLY A 97 -1.18 -3.63 64.40
C GLY A 97 -2.23 -3.53 65.49
N THR A 98 -2.34 -2.36 66.13
CA THR A 98 -3.25 -2.13 67.26
C THR A 98 -4.69 -1.95 66.79
N THR A 99 -5.43 -3.05 66.65
CA THR A 99 -6.90 -3.02 66.59
C THR A 99 -7.48 -2.92 68.00
N PRO A 100 -8.48 -2.05 68.26
CA PRO A 100 -9.09 -1.97 69.59
C PRO A 100 -9.92 -3.22 69.86
N MET A 101 -9.66 -3.89 70.99
CA MET A 101 -10.56 -4.93 71.48
C MET A 101 -11.94 -4.34 71.77
N PRO A 102 -13.05 -4.98 71.33
CA PRO A 102 -14.37 -4.62 71.81
C PRO A 102 -14.50 -5.01 73.29
N SER A 103 -14.26 -4.04 74.18
CA SER A 103 -14.50 -4.15 75.62
C SER A 103 -16.00 -4.21 75.90
N SER A 104 -16.62 -5.35 75.60
CA SER A 104 -18.03 -5.63 75.89
C SER A 104 -18.16 -6.95 76.64
N SER A 105 -17.88 -6.92 77.94
CA SER A 105 -18.20 -8.01 78.88
C SER A 105 -19.72 -8.09 79.15
N GLN A 106 -20.54 -8.05 78.10
CA GLN A 106 -21.91 -8.52 78.16
C GLN A 106 -21.83 -10.04 78.26
N SER A 107 -22.17 -10.57 79.44
CA SER A 107 -22.28 -12.01 79.68
C SER A 107 -23.18 -12.63 78.62
N GLN A 108 -22.61 -13.44 77.71
CA GLN A 108 -23.39 -14.08 76.66
C GLN A 108 -24.43 -14.98 77.30
N LYS A 109 -25.70 -14.59 77.16
CA LYS A 109 -26.84 -15.37 77.60
C LYS A 109 -26.93 -16.63 76.74
N ASP A 110 -27.09 -17.80 77.38
CA ASP A 110 -27.28 -19.08 76.69
C ASP A 110 -28.47 -18.97 75.71
N PRO A 111 -28.25 -19.17 74.39
CA PRO A 111 -29.29 -19.09 73.38
C PRO A 111 -30.14 -20.37 73.30
N ARG A 112 -29.74 -21.45 73.99
CA ARG A 112 -30.45 -22.73 73.94
C ARG A 112 -31.76 -22.63 74.74
N PRO A 113 -32.87 -23.22 74.25
CA PRO A 113 -34.16 -23.20 74.94
C PRO A 113 -34.22 -24.20 76.10
N ILE A 114 -33.22 -24.19 77.00
CA ILE A 114 -33.06 -25.14 78.13
C ILE A 114 -34.29 -25.24 79.04
N ARG A 115 -35.16 -24.23 79.07
CA ARG A 115 -36.41 -24.25 79.87
C ARG A 115 -37.57 -24.98 79.20
N GLU A 116 -37.47 -25.29 77.90
CA GLU A 116 -38.53 -25.95 77.16
C GLU A 116 -38.49 -27.47 77.34
N ARG A 117 -39.62 -28.04 77.78
CA ARG A 117 -39.77 -29.49 77.95
C ARG A 117 -39.43 -30.33 76.71
N PRO A 118 -39.82 -29.99 75.46
CA PRO A 118 -39.40 -30.78 74.30
C PRO A 118 -37.88 -30.77 74.09
N PHE A 119 -37.22 -29.62 74.31
CA PHE A 119 -35.76 -29.52 74.19
C PHE A 119 -35.06 -30.36 75.26
N GLN A 120 -35.43 -30.24 76.53
CA GLN A 120 -34.89 -31.08 77.62
C GLN A 120 -35.11 -32.59 77.38
N ASN A 121 -36.24 -32.97 76.78
CA ASN A 121 -36.49 -34.38 76.46
C ASN A 121 -35.55 -34.87 75.36
N LYS A 122 -35.25 -34.03 74.35
CA LYS A 122 -34.21 -34.33 73.36
C LYS A 122 -32.83 -34.43 74.02
N GLU A 123 -32.46 -33.47 74.87
CA GLU A 123 -31.16 -33.48 75.58
C GLU A 123 -30.97 -34.79 76.38
N ARG A 124 -32.00 -35.24 77.12
CA ARG A 124 -31.95 -36.52 77.84
C ARG A 124 -31.79 -37.73 76.92
N SER A 125 -32.49 -37.79 75.79
CA SER A 125 -32.33 -38.89 74.81
C SER A 125 -30.97 -38.86 74.13
N ASP A 126 -30.49 -37.68 73.72
CA ASP A 126 -29.17 -37.50 73.09
C ASP A 126 -28.02 -37.91 74.01
N ILE A 127 -28.16 -37.71 75.32
CA ILE A 127 -27.23 -38.15 76.36
C ILE A 127 -27.37 -39.66 76.62
N LEU A 128 -28.60 -40.16 76.84
CA LEU A 128 -28.84 -41.57 77.16
C LEU A 128 -28.32 -42.50 76.07
N ASN A 129 -28.63 -42.19 74.81
CA ASN A 129 -28.18 -42.98 73.67
C ASN A 129 -26.64 -43.02 73.63
N PHE A 130 -25.99 -41.85 73.70
CA PHE A 130 -24.53 -41.77 73.65
C PHE A 130 -23.83 -42.48 74.82
N CYS A 131 -24.42 -42.47 76.02
CA CYS A 131 -23.91 -43.26 77.14
C CYS A 131 -24.10 -44.78 76.93
N HIS A 132 -25.24 -45.21 76.37
CA HIS A 132 -25.50 -46.62 76.05
C HIS A 132 -24.59 -47.14 74.94
N ASP A 133 -24.39 -46.35 73.88
CA ASP A 133 -23.50 -46.67 72.76
C ASP A 133 -22.03 -46.90 73.22
N LEU A 134 -21.65 -46.33 74.37
CA LEU A 134 -20.34 -46.47 75.01
C LEU A 134 -20.33 -47.35 76.28
N GLY A 135 -21.43 -48.06 76.57
CA GLY A 135 -21.49 -49.06 77.65
C GLY A 135 -21.71 -48.53 79.07
N LEU A 136 -22.15 -47.28 79.25
CA LEU A 136 -22.44 -46.70 80.57
C LEU A 136 -23.93 -46.86 80.95
N ASP A 137 -24.22 -47.82 81.84
CA ASP A 137 -25.56 -48.21 82.28
C ASP A 137 -26.34 -47.09 83.00
N ILE A 138 -27.11 -46.30 82.24
CA ILE A 138 -27.97 -45.22 82.76
C ILE A 138 -29.40 -45.39 82.29
N SER A 139 -30.36 -45.39 83.21
CA SER A 139 -31.78 -45.41 82.87
C SER A 139 -32.35 -44.01 82.64
N MET A 140 -33.37 -43.91 81.79
CA MET A 140 -34.13 -42.66 81.61
C MET A 140 -34.79 -42.18 82.91
N ALA A 141 -35.07 -43.09 83.86
CA ALA A 141 -35.58 -42.74 85.18
C ALA A 141 -34.55 -41.94 86.01
N GLN A 142 -33.27 -42.29 85.95
CA GLN A 142 -32.19 -41.51 86.59
C GLN A 142 -32.05 -40.13 85.94
N LEU A 143 -32.12 -40.01 84.60
CA LEU A 143 -32.08 -38.69 83.92
C LEU A 143 -33.33 -37.82 84.14
N LEU A 144 -34.44 -38.41 84.61
CA LEU A 144 -35.63 -37.67 85.04
C LEU A 144 -35.54 -37.20 86.51
N ASN A 145 -34.84 -37.94 87.37
CA ASN A 145 -34.68 -37.64 88.81
C ASN A 145 -33.23 -37.86 89.28
N ILE A 146 -32.31 -37.03 88.76
CA ILE A 146 -30.87 -37.25 88.86
C ILE A 146 -30.33 -36.96 90.27
N GLN A 147 -29.51 -37.87 90.82
CA GLN A 147 -28.79 -37.63 92.08
C GLN A 147 -27.41 -37.02 91.83
N ARG A 148 -26.80 -36.40 92.87
CA ARG A 148 -25.44 -35.83 92.75
C ARG A 148 -24.40 -36.88 92.34
N LYS A 149 -24.55 -38.13 92.82
CA LYS A 149 -23.67 -39.26 92.47
C LYS A 149 -23.75 -39.57 90.98
N ASP A 150 -24.97 -39.84 90.48
CA ASP A 150 -25.22 -40.15 89.08
C ASP A 150 -24.72 -39.03 88.16
N TYR A 151 -24.98 -37.77 88.51
CA TYR A 151 -24.51 -36.61 87.75
C TYR A 151 -22.98 -36.49 87.74
N ARG A 152 -22.31 -36.75 88.87
CA ARG A 152 -20.84 -36.78 88.96
C ARG A 152 -20.27 -37.87 88.03
N ILE A 153 -20.81 -39.09 88.07
CA ILE A 153 -20.37 -40.21 87.22
C ILE A 153 -20.50 -39.87 85.72
N ILE A 154 -21.65 -39.33 85.29
CA ILE A 154 -21.86 -38.94 83.88
C ILE A 154 -20.91 -37.81 83.49
N PHE A 155 -20.69 -36.83 84.36
CA PHE A 155 -19.78 -35.71 84.11
C PHE A 155 -18.33 -36.19 83.96
N GLU A 156 -17.83 -36.98 84.92
CA GLU A 156 -16.44 -37.46 84.93
C GLU A 156 -16.15 -38.34 83.70
N PHE A 157 -17.05 -39.28 83.38
CA PHE A 157 -16.96 -40.11 82.17
C PHE A 157 -16.89 -39.27 80.87
N LEU A 158 -17.71 -38.23 80.74
CA LEU A 158 -17.69 -37.37 79.54
C LEU A 158 -16.46 -36.46 79.48
N VAL A 159 -15.91 -36.04 80.63
CA VAL A 159 -14.65 -35.28 80.69
C VAL A 159 -13.47 -36.16 80.31
N GLU A 160 -13.37 -37.38 80.86
CA GLU A 160 -12.33 -38.36 80.55
C GLU A 160 -12.35 -38.77 79.06
N LEU A 161 -13.54 -38.93 78.47
CA LEU A 161 -13.70 -39.20 77.04
C LEU A 161 -13.26 -38.03 76.15
N LEU A 162 -13.41 -36.79 76.61
CA LEU A 162 -12.92 -35.59 75.91
C LEU A 162 -11.40 -35.44 76.03
N ASP A 163 -10.87 -35.56 77.24
CA ASP A 163 -9.46 -35.41 77.57
C ASP A 163 -9.02 -36.49 78.57
N PRO A 164 -8.46 -37.62 78.09
CA PRO A 164 -7.95 -38.69 78.94
C PRO A 164 -6.74 -38.29 79.79
N CYS A 165 -6.17 -37.10 79.58
CA CYS A 165 -5.08 -36.55 80.38
C CYS A 165 -5.57 -35.55 81.45
N TYR A 166 -6.88 -35.27 81.51
CA TYR A 166 -7.43 -34.35 82.51
C TYR A 166 -7.39 -34.99 83.92
N PRO A 167 -6.81 -34.34 84.95
CA PRO A 167 -6.70 -34.91 86.29
C PRO A 167 -8.07 -34.94 87.00
N ILE A 168 -8.72 -36.11 87.03
CA ILE A 168 -9.94 -36.37 87.80
C ILE A 168 -9.58 -37.13 89.09
N ASP A 169 -9.11 -36.41 90.12
CA ASP A 169 -8.91 -37.00 91.43
C ASP A 169 -10.26 -37.32 92.10
N SER A 170 -10.61 -38.60 92.17
CA SER A 170 -11.88 -39.06 92.77
C SER A 170 -12.03 -38.67 94.25
N THR A 171 -10.93 -38.35 94.93
CA THR A 171 -10.87 -37.87 96.31
C THR A 171 -11.21 -36.39 96.47
N GLU A 172 -11.15 -35.58 95.41
CA GLU A 172 -11.51 -34.16 95.47
C GLU A 172 -13.03 -33.94 95.53
N LYS A 173 -13.41 -32.75 96.03
CA LYS A 173 -14.81 -32.33 96.04
C LYS A 173 -15.24 -31.94 94.63
N PHE A 174 -16.34 -32.52 94.20
CA PHE A 174 -16.94 -32.23 92.89
C PHE A 174 -17.30 -30.75 92.71
N GLU A 175 -17.64 -30.05 93.80
CA GLU A 175 -17.89 -28.62 93.79
C GLU A 175 -16.64 -27.77 93.47
N ASP A 176 -15.45 -28.26 93.82
CA ASP A 176 -14.17 -27.59 93.60
C ASP A 176 -13.64 -27.89 92.17
N THR A 177 -13.88 -29.09 91.61
CA THR A 177 -13.37 -29.52 90.28
C THR A 177 -14.28 -29.16 89.09
N PHE A 178 -15.61 -29.13 89.26
CA PHE A 178 -16.57 -29.00 88.16
C PHE A 178 -16.44 -27.70 87.36
N ILE A 179 -16.28 -26.54 88.03
CA ILE A 179 -16.14 -25.25 87.33
C ILE A 179 -14.77 -25.08 86.66
N PRO A 180 -13.63 -25.48 87.26
CA PRO A 180 -12.34 -25.57 86.55
C PRO A 180 -12.38 -26.47 85.31
N ALA A 181 -12.96 -27.67 85.38
CA ALA A 181 -13.08 -28.57 84.24
C ALA A 181 -13.85 -27.92 83.08
N LEU A 182 -15.01 -27.31 83.37
CA LEU A 182 -15.80 -26.58 82.36
C LEU A 182 -15.05 -25.38 81.76
N LYS A 183 -14.23 -24.67 82.53
CA LYS A 183 -13.39 -23.58 82.01
C LYS A 183 -12.26 -24.09 81.11
N THR A 184 -11.63 -25.19 81.49
CA THR A 184 -10.52 -25.83 80.74
C THR A 184 -11.01 -26.37 79.39
N LEU A 185 -12.18 -27.02 79.38
CA LEU A 185 -12.85 -27.48 78.17
C LEU A 185 -13.48 -26.33 77.34
N GLY A 186 -13.44 -25.08 77.81
CA GLY A 186 -13.93 -23.92 77.07
C GLY A 186 -15.45 -23.73 77.04
N TYR A 187 -16.19 -24.28 78.01
CA TYR A 187 -17.65 -24.19 78.07
C TYR A 187 -18.14 -22.72 78.18
N PRO A 188 -18.88 -22.17 77.19
CA PRO A 188 -19.16 -20.74 77.13
C PRO A 188 -19.92 -20.16 78.33
N TYR A 189 -20.78 -20.97 78.95
CA TYR A 189 -21.71 -20.52 80.00
C TYR A 189 -21.25 -20.92 81.41
N ALA A 190 -19.99 -21.36 81.58
CA ALA A 190 -19.38 -21.69 82.88
C ALA A 190 -19.47 -20.53 83.90
N HIS A 191 -19.54 -19.30 83.42
CA HIS A 191 -19.69 -18.08 84.23
C HIS A 191 -21.11 -17.86 84.81
N SER A 192 -22.12 -18.60 84.32
CA SER A 192 -23.52 -18.49 84.75
C SER A 192 -23.98 -19.59 85.70
N ILE A 193 -23.11 -20.56 86.01
CA ILE A 193 -23.41 -21.70 86.89
C ILE A 193 -22.79 -21.45 88.26
N ASP A 194 -23.60 -21.57 89.32
CA ASP A 194 -23.10 -21.57 90.70
C ASP A 194 -22.81 -23.00 91.15
N THR A 195 -21.59 -23.23 91.67
CA THR A 195 -21.17 -24.44 92.42
C THR A 195 -22.25 -24.99 93.36
N LYS A 196 -23.01 -24.10 94.04
CA LYS A 196 -24.09 -24.49 94.96
C LYS A 196 -25.21 -25.30 94.32
N TRP A 197 -25.39 -25.24 92.99
CA TRP A 197 -26.40 -26.02 92.28
C TRP A 197 -26.10 -27.52 92.29
N LEU A 198 -24.81 -27.89 92.37
CA LEU A 198 -24.36 -29.27 92.49
C LEU A 198 -24.84 -29.91 93.80
N ALA A 199 -25.13 -29.10 94.83
CA ALA A 199 -25.69 -29.59 96.08
C ALA A 199 -27.03 -30.32 95.88
N ALA A 200 -27.84 -29.87 94.91
CA ALA A 200 -29.19 -30.36 94.61
C ALA A 200 -29.48 -30.35 93.09
N VAL A 201 -28.64 -31.07 92.32
CA VAL A 201 -28.62 -31.11 90.83
C VAL A 201 -30.02 -31.12 90.21
N GLY A 202 -30.89 -32.05 90.62
CA GLY A 202 -32.23 -32.28 90.07
C GLY A 202 -33.30 -31.23 90.40
N SER A 203 -32.98 -30.12 91.08
CA SER A 203 -33.96 -29.07 91.37
C SER A 203 -34.51 -28.42 90.08
N PRO A 204 -35.82 -28.13 89.97
CA PRO A 204 -36.44 -27.64 88.73
C PRO A 204 -35.85 -26.36 88.11
N HIS A 205 -35.10 -25.57 88.89
CA HIS A 205 -34.44 -24.36 88.42
C HIS A 205 -32.96 -24.58 88.03
N THR A 206 -32.30 -25.58 88.61
CA THR A 206 -30.88 -25.89 88.35
C THR A 206 -30.72 -26.94 87.25
N TRP A 207 -31.55 -27.99 87.27
CA TRP A 207 -31.47 -29.12 86.36
C TRP A 207 -31.47 -28.72 84.87
N PRO A 208 -32.27 -27.74 84.40
CA PRO A 208 -32.19 -27.26 83.02
C PRO A 208 -30.79 -26.81 82.56
N HIS A 209 -30.03 -26.16 83.44
CA HIS A 209 -28.69 -25.66 83.12
C HIS A 209 -27.65 -26.79 83.19
N LEU A 210 -27.75 -27.66 84.21
CA LEU A 210 -26.84 -28.78 84.43
C LEU A 210 -27.04 -29.93 83.43
N LEU A 211 -28.27 -30.15 82.94
CA LEU A 211 -28.57 -31.04 81.82
C LEU A 211 -27.94 -30.52 80.53
N GLY A 212 -28.07 -29.21 80.25
CA GLY A 212 -27.44 -28.57 79.12
C GLY A 212 -25.90 -28.59 79.17
N VAL A 213 -25.27 -28.71 80.35
CA VAL A 213 -23.83 -28.99 80.45
C VAL A 213 -23.51 -30.38 79.91
N LEU A 214 -24.21 -31.41 80.38
CA LEU A 214 -23.98 -32.79 79.92
C LEU A 214 -24.26 -32.95 78.42
N HIS A 215 -25.32 -32.32 77.91
CA HIS A 215 -25.64 -32.34 76.48
C HIS A 215 -24.55 -31.70 75.63
N TRP A 216 -24.01 -30.56 76.09
CA TRP A 216 -22.89 -29.92 75.41
C TRP A 216 -21.63 -30.78 75.43
N LEU A 217 -21.27 -31.41 76.57
CA LEU A 217 -20.15 -32.35 76.66
C LEU A 217 -20.32 -33.51 75.66
N VAL A 218 -21.50 -34.14 75.61
CA VAL A 218 -21.85 -35.20 74.65
C VAL A 218 -21.68 -34.75 73.20
N GLU A 219 -22.12 -33.55 72.83
CA GLU A 219 -21.90 -33.05 71.45
C GLU A 219 -20.43 -32.69 71.19
N MET A 220 -19.65 -32.27 72.19
CA MET A 220 -18.19 -32.13 72.04
C MET A 220 -17.51 -33.49 71.81
N CYS A 221 -17.94 -34.57 72.50
CA CYS A 221 -17.41 -35.91 72.27
C CYS A 221 -17.66 -36.37 70.83
N LYS A 222 -18.91 -36.23 70.36
CA LYS A 222 -19.29 -36.52 68.96
C LYS A 222 -18.53 -35.63 67.95
N MET A 223 -18.18 -34.39 68.30
CA MET A 223 -17.35 -33.54 67.44
C MET A 223 -15.88 -34.00 67.40
N LYS A 224 -15.29 -34.38 68.54
CA LYS A 224 -13.94 -34.97 68.62
C LYS A 224 -13.85 -36.24 67.77
N GLU A 225 -14.80 -37.15 67.93
CA GLU A 225 -14.93 -38.39 67.17
C GLU A 225 -15.03 -38.13 65.66
N ARG A 226 -16.04 -37.35 65.23
CA ARG A 226 -16.26 -37.01 63.81
C ARG A 226 -15.06 -36.31 63.18
N TYR A 227 -14.36 -35.44 63.90
CA TYR A 227 -13.16 -34.78 63.41
C TYR A 227 -12.00 -35.78 63.25
N SER A 228 -11.80 -36.66 64.23
CA SER A 228 -10.77 -37.72 64.16
C SER A 228 -11.00 -38.67 62.99
N ALA A 229 -12.26 -39.03 62.72
CA ALA A 229 -12.68 -39.87 61.61
C ALA A 229 -12.86 -39.13 60.25
N SER A 230 -12.47 -37.86 60.14
CA SER A 230 -12.72 -37.04 58.93
C SER A 230 -11.58 -37.02 57.90
N GLU A 231 -10.47 -37.72 58.15
CA GLU A 231 -9.26 -37.74 57.32
C GLU A 231 -8.68 -36.33 57.02
N HIS A 232 -9.12 -35.30 57.75
CA HIS A 232 -8.82 -33.91 57.44
C HIS A 232 -7.33 -33.59 57.60
N ALA A 233 -6.76 -32.87 56.63
CA ALA A 233 -5.31 -32.68 56.49
C ALA A 233 -4.58 -32.01 57.70
N THR A 234 -5.31 -31.46 58.67
CA THR A 234 -4.76 -30.97 59.94
C THR A 234 -4.48 -32.07 60.98
N LEU A 235 -5.08 -33.27 60.82
CA LEU A 235 -4.75 -34.46 61.60
C LEU A 235 -3.31 -34.95 61.34
N GLN A 236 -2.75 -34.64 60.16
CA GLN A 236 -1.37 -34.96 59.76
C GLN A 236 -1.03 -36.46 59.76
N ASP A 237 -2.04 -37.30 59.60
CA ASP A 237 -1.93 -38.75 59.45
C ASP A 237 -1.15 -39.14 58.16
N PRO A 238 -0.04 -39.88 58.25
CA PRO A 238 0.76 -40.30 57.09
C PRO A 238 0.11 -41.41 56.24
N VAL A 239 -0.91 -42.11 56.74
CA VAL A 239 -1.66 -43.13 55.99
C VAL A 239 -2.48 -42.47 54.88
N ASN A 240 -3.07 -41.31 55.18
CA ASN A 240 -3.93 -40.56 54.25
C ASN A 240 -3.14 -39.77 53.17
N VAL A 241 -1.81 -39.93 53.11
CA VAL A 241 -0.95 -39.29 52.10
C VAL A 241 -0.84 -40.16 50.84
N PRO A 242 -1.38 -39.72 49.68
CA PRO A 242 -1.26 -40.44 48.41
C PRO A 242 0.21 -40.53 47.96
N GLU A 243 0.52 -41.52 47.11
CA GLU A 243 1.87 -41.69 46.55
C GLU A 243 2.31 -40.46 45.72
N GLU A 244 1.39 -39.89 44.95
CA GLU A 244 1.60 -38.63 44.23
C GLU A 244 0.95 -37.45 44.99
N PHE A 245 1.77 -36.71 45.74
CA PHE A 245 1.32 -35.58 46.55
C PHE A 245 2.08 -34.29 46.19
N GLN A 246 1.35 -33.20 45.95
CA GLN A 246 1.96 -31.86 45.78
C GLN A 246 1.66 -30.90 46.95
N ASP A 247 0.57 -31.14 47.68
CA ASP A 247 0.09 -30.28 48.76
C ASP A 247 1.13 -30.13 49.90
N PRO A 248 1.44 -28.90 50.36
CA PRO A 248 2.23 -28.65 51.56
C PRO A 248 1.76 -29.38 52.82
N PHE A 249 0.46 -29.64 53.00
CA PHE A 249 -0.06 -30.38 54.16
C PHE A 249 0.39 -31.85 54.14
N HIS A 250 0.39 -32.52 52.98
CA HIS A 250 0.88 -33.91 52.86
C HIS A 250 2.39 -33.98 53.11
N ARG A 251 3.16 -32.99 52.64
CA ARG A 251 4.59 -32.85 52.96
C ARG A 251 4.82 -32.69 54.47
N ARG A 252 3.96 -31.92 55.14
CA ARG A 252 4.01 -31.73 56.59
C ARG A 252 3.64 -33.00 57.36
N ALA A 253 2.62 -33.74 56.94
CA ALA A 253 2.23 -35.02 57.55
C ALA A 253 3.41 -36.01 57.56
N LEU A 254 4.02 -36.27 56.39
CA LEU A 254 5.19 -37.15 56.30
C LEU A 254 6.40 -36.64 57.11
N ALA A 255 6.64 -35.32 57.13
CA ALA A 255 7.71 -34.75 57.92
C ALA A 255 7.44 -34.86 59.44
N PHE A 256 6.19 -34.75 59.87
CA PHE A 256 5.81 -34.87 61.28
C PHE A 256 5.89 -36.33 61.78
N ASP A 257 5.46 -37.30 60.96
CA ASP A 257 5.67 -38.73 61.20
C ASP A 257 7.17 -39.07 61.31
N TYR A 258 7.98 -38.62 60.34
CA TYR A 258 9.43 -38.78 60.36
C TYR A 258 10.07 -38.18 61.62
N TYR A 259 9.80 -36.90 61.94
CA TYR A 259 10.35 -36.28 63.14
C TYR A 259 9.85 -36.94 64.43
N GLY A 260 8.61 -37.44 64.47
CA GLY A 260 8.09 -38.19 65.61
C GLY A 260 8.85 -39.50 65.85
N LYS A 261 9.12 -40.27 64.78
CA LYS A 261 9.91 -41.50 64.83
C LYS A 261 11.37 -41.24 65.23
N CYS A 262 12.04 -40.29 64.58
CA CYS A 262 13.42 -39.94 64.93
C CYS A 262 13.53 -39.41 66.37
N TYR A 263 12.54 -38.63 66.83
CA TYR A 263 12.54 -38.13 68.21
C TYR A 263 12.30 -39.25 69.24
N ALA A 264 11.50 -40.28 68.92
CA ALA A 264 11.38 -41.45 69.78
C ALA A 264 12.71 -42.22 69.90
N ILE A 265 13.37 -42.48 68.76
CA ILE A 265 14.69 -43.15 68.71
C ILE A 265 15.76 -42.33 69.46
N TRP A 266 15.73 -41.00 69.34
CA TRP A 266 16.61 -40.09 70.07
C TRP A 266 16.35 -40.06 71.58
N LEU A 267 15.09 -40.21 72.02
CA LEU A 267 14.75 -40.36 73.44
C LEU A 267 15.29 -41.67 74.04
N ASP A 268 15.42 -42.73 73.24
CA ASP A 268 16.12 -43.97 73.59
C ASP A 268 17.68 -43.86 73.47
N HIS A 269 18.19 -42.64 73.29
CA HIS A 269 19.62 -42.30 73.17
C HIS A 269 20.34 -42.91 71.95
N VAL A 270 19.63 -43.06 70.84
CA VAL A 270 20.19 -43.49 69.55
C VAL A 270 20.15 -42.32 68.56
N ASP A 271 21.32 -41.96 68.00
CA ASP A 271 21.48 -40.89 67.01
C ASP A 271 21.47 -41.40 65.55
N GLU A 272 21.25 -42.70 65.33
CA GLU A 272 21.16 -43.35 64.02
C GLU A 272 19.68 -43.60 63.64
N PHE A 273 19.24 -43.03 62.51
CA PHE A 273 17.83 -43.01 62.10
C PHE A 273 17.56 -43.78 60.80
N GLU A 274 18.14 -44.98 60.65
CA GLU A 274 18.08 -45.77 59.41
C GLU A 274 16.62 -46.06 58.97
N GLU A 275 15.80 -46.68 59.83
CA GLU A 275 14.42 -47.06 59.46
C GLU A 275 13.53 -45.84 59.07
N PRO A 276 13.49 -44.72 59.84
CA PRO A 276 12.77 -43.52 59.40
C PRO A 276 13.30 -42.91 58.10
N ASN A 277 14.63 -42.96 57.87
CA ASN A 277 15.23 -42.46 56.63
C ASN A 277 14.79 -43.31 55.44
N GLU A 278 14.91 -44.64 55.51
CA GLU A 278 14.50 -45.55 54.43
C GLU A 278 13.00 -45.41 54.09
N GLN A 279 12.13 -45.31 55.10
CA GLN A 279 10.70 -45.10 54.90
C GLN A 279 10.38 -43.78 54.19
N LEU A 280 11.10 -42.71 54.53
CA LEU A 280 10.93 -41.40 53.91
C LEU A 280 11.49 -41.40 52.48
N GLU A 281 12.67 -41.98 52.28
CA GLU A 281 13.30 -42.10 50.97
C GLU A 281 12.47 -42.94 50.00
N GLU A 282 11.90 -44.08 50.42
CA GLU A 282 11.03 -44.91 49.55
C GLU A 282 9.78 -44.14 49.11
N ARG A 283 9.14 -43.39 50.02
CA ARG A 283 7.99 -42.53 49.71
C ARG A 283 8.34 -41.42 48.72
N TYR A 284 9.49 -40.75 48.88
CA TYR A 284 9.95 -39.72 47.93
C TYR A 284 10.45 -40.32 46.61
N ALA A 285 11.03 -41.53 46.61
CA ALA A 285 11.47 -42.23 45.40
C ALA A 285 10.29 -42.62 44.51
N LYS A 286 9.19 -43.15 45.09
CA LYS A 286 7.93 -43.43 44.36
C LYS A 286 7.39 -42.18 43.69
N LYS A 287 7.28 -41.07 44.43
CA LYS A 287 6.88 -39.77 43.89
C LYS A 287 7.81 -39.28 42.77
N ASN A 288 9.13 -39.38 42.96
CA ASN A 288 10.12 -38.95 41.97
C ASN A 288 10.05 -39.81 40.70
N GLN A 289 9.69 -41.09 40.79
CA GLN A 289 9.47 -41.95 39.61
C GLN A 289 8.28 -41.48 38.76
N GLY A 290 7.18 -41.03 39.37
CA GLY A 290 6.05 -40.42 38.66
C GLY A 290 6.48 -39.14 37.93
N VAL A 291 7.11 -38.21 38.66
CA VAL A 291 7.63 -36.94 38.11
C VAL A 291 8.63 -37.18 36.97
N GLN A 292 9.51 -38.18 37.09
CA GLN A 292 10.50 -38.51 36.07
C GLN A 292 9.84 -38.98 34.75
N LYS A 293 8.82 -39.84 34.82
CA LYS A 293 8.04 -40.27 33.65
C LYS A 293 7.33 -39.09 32.98
N ASP A 294 6.76 -38.17 33.76
CA ASP A 294 6.14 -36.94 33.26
C ASP A 294 7.17 -36.04 32.57
N VAL A 295 8.36 -35.86 33.15
CA VAL A 295 9.45 -35.08 32.52
C VAL A 295 9.92 -35.73 31.22
N GLU A 296 10.06 -37.05 31.17
CA GLU A 296 10.45 -37.78 29.94
C GLU A 296 9.38 -37.64 28.84
N ALA A 297 8.10 -37.84 29.17
CA ALA A 297 6.99 -37.67 28.24
C ALA A 297 6.86 -36.22 27.74
N LYS A 298 7.12 -35.23 28.60
CA LYS A 298 7.15 -33.80 28.21
C LYS A 298 8.40 -33.43 27.40
N GLY A 299 9.53 -34.09 27.64
CA GLY A 299 10.73 -33.98 26.81
C GLY A 299 10.47 -34.47 25.38
N GLN A 300 9.86 -35.65 25.24
CA GLN A 300 9.47 -36.21 23.94
C GLN A 300 8.51 -35.27 23.19
N GLN A 301 7.42 -34.81 23.84
CA GLN A 301 6.48 -33.86 23.23
C GLN A 301 7.15 -32.53 22.82
N LEU A 302 8.12 -32.05 23.60
CA LEU A 302 8.88 -30.85 23.29
C LEU A 302 9.81 -31.05 22.08
N ASP A 303 10.46 -32.21 21.97
CA ASP A 303 11.39 -32.51 20.87
C ASP A 303 10.64 -32.83 19.56
N GLU A 304 9.48 -33.50 19.62
CA GLU A 304 8.55 -33.62 18.50
C GLU A 304 8.09 -32.25 17.99
N ALA A 305 7.69 -31.35 18.90
CA ALA A 305 7.28 -29.99 18.56
C ALA A 305 8.43 -29.14 17.99
N LYS A 306 9.67 -29.27 18.50
CA LYS A 306 10.86 -28.65 17.88
C LYS A 306 11.05 -29.15 16.45
N ILE A 307 11.01 -30.46 16.24
CA ILE A 307 11.16 -31.08 14.93
C ILE A 307 10.06 -30.62 13.95
N GLU A 308 8.83 -30.39 14.43
CA GLU A 308 7.77 -29.78 13.62
C GLU A 308 8.05 -28.30 13.32
N CYS A 309 8.41 -27.49 14.32
CA CYS A 309 8.79 -26.08 14.12
C CYS A 309 9.97 -25.91 13.15
N ASP A 310 10.99 -26.76 13.24
CA ASP A 310 12.16 -26.74 12.36
C ASP A 310 11.78 -27.11 10.93
N LYS A 311 10.88 -28.10 10.73
CA LYS A 311 10.31 -28.42 9.41
C LYS A 311 9.51 -27.25 8.84
N LEU A 312 8.67 -26.60 9.65
CA LEU A 312 7.85 -25.46 9.25
C LEU A 312 8.66 -24.18 9.00
N THR A 313 9.85 -24.06 9.62
CA THR A 313 10.76 -22.92 9.43
C THR A 313 11.74 -23.15 8.26
N THR A 314 12.15 -24.40 8.03
CA THR A 314 13.07 -24.77 6.94
C THR A 314 12.36 -24.93 5.61
N SER A 315 11.09 -25.36 5.61
CA SER A 315 10.27 -25.33 4.40
C SER A 315 9.87 -23.89 4.06
N ALA A 316 9.98 -23.52 2.78
CA ALA A 316 9.47 -22.24 2.31
C ALA A 316 7.97 -22.16 2.61
N ALA A 317 7.53 -21.08 3.26
CA ALA A 317 6.19 -20.92 3.81
C ALA A 317 5.12 -21.47 2.85
N PRO A 318 4.32 -22.50 3.21
CA PRO A 318 3.50 -23.24 2.25
C PRO A 318 2.56 -22.37 1.42
N VAL A 319 2.07 -21.27 2.00
CA VAL A 319 1.28 -20.23 1.30
C VAL A 319 2.03 -19.64 0.10
N SER A 320 3.34 -19.36 0.23
CA SER A 320 4.15 -18.80 -0.86
C SER A 320 4.36 -19.77 -2.02
N LEU A 321 4.49 -21.07 -1.73
CA LEU A 321 4.56 -22.14 -2.74
C LEU A 321 3.21 -22.29 -3.46
N LEU A 322 2.11 -22.34 -2.71
CA LEU A 322 0.76 -22.41 -3.26
C LEU A 322 0.39 -21.15 -4.05
N GLU A 323 0.85 -19.97 -3.65
CA GLU A 323 0.69 -18.74 -4.43
C GLU A 323 1.46 -18.80 -5.75
N ALA A 324 2.71 -19.29 -5.75
CA ALA A 324 3.51 -19.44 -6.96
C ALA A 324 2.87 -20.47 -7.92
N GLU A 325 2.44 -21.62 -7.40
CA GLU A 325 1.74 -22.64 -8.17
C GLU A 325 0.42 -22.09 -8.74
N ASN A 326 -0.39 -21.40 -7.94
CA ASN A 326 -1.64 -20.77 -8.39
C ASN A 326 -1.39 -19.70 -9.46
N LYS A 327 -0.36 -18.84 -9.31
CA LYS A 327 0.06 -17.87 -10.34
C LYS A 327 0.42 -18.56 -11.66
N THR A 328 1.13 -19.70 -11.63
CA THR A 328 1.40 -20.47 -12.86
C THR A 328 0.13 -21.09 -13.46
N ARG A 329 -0.74 -21.70 -12.63
CA ARG A 329 -2.00 -22.32 -13.05
C ARG A 329 -2.96 -21.32 -13.70
N VAL A 330 -3.11 -20.12 -13.13
CA VAL A 330 -3.91 -19.03 -13.71
C VAL A 330 -3.32 -18.60 -15.05
N SER A 331 -2.01 -18.36 -15.12
CA SER A 331 -1.35 -17.97 -16.37
C SER A 331 -1.48 -19.02 -17.47
N ASP A 332 -1.43 -20.31 -17.13
CA ASP A 332 -1.63 -21.40 -18.09
C ASP A 332 -3.11 -21.58 -18.49
N ALA A 333 -4.05 -21.33 -17.57
CA ALA A 333 -5.48 -21.28 -17.90
C ALA A 333 -5.80 -20.13 -18.88
N GLU A 334 -5.22 -18.95 -18.68
CA GLU A 334 -5.34 -17.81 -19.60
C GLU A 334 -4.76 -18.12 -20.99
N LYS A 335 -3.57 -18.73 -21.05
CA LYS A 335 -2.98 -19.22 -22.32
C LYS A 335 -3.89 -20.24 -22.99
N MET A 336 -4.45 -21.18 -22.24
CA MET A 336 -5.38 -22.19 -22.75
C MET A 336 -6.66 -21.55 -23.31
N GLN A 337 -7.25 -20.57 -22.61
CA GLN A 337 -8.41 -19.80 -23.04
C GLN A 337 -8.15 -19.10 -24.39
N ILE A 338 -7.00 -18.43 -24.53
CA ILE A 338 -6.58 -17.75 -25.76
C ILE A 338 -6.34 -18.76 -26.90
N VAL A 339 -5.78 -19.93 -26.60
CA VAL A 339 -5.57 -21.00 -27.58
C VAL A 339 -6.90 -21.59 -28.04
N LEU A 340 -7.83 -21.88 -27.13
CA LEU A 340 -9.18 -22.37 -27.45
C LEU A 340 -9.93 -21.38 -28.35
N GLN A 341 -9.97 -20.10 -28.00
CA GLN A 341 -10.61 -19.06 -28.84
C GLN A 341 -10.01 -19.00 -30.26
N LYS A 342 -8.69 -19.16 -30.41
CA LYS A 342 -8.03 -19.22 -31.73
C LYS A 342 -8.45 -20.47 -32.52
N TRP A 343 -8.55 -21.63 -31.87
CA TRP A 343 -9.01 -22.86 -32.52
C TRP A 343 -10.51 -22.84 -32.86
N GLU A 344 -11.36 -22.28 -32.01
CA GLU A 344 -12.78 -22.08 -32.30
C GLU A 344 -12.98 -21.11 -33.46
N ALA A 345 -12.27 -19.98 -33.48
CA ALA A 345 -12.30 -19.05 -34.62
C ALA A 345 -11.81 -19.71 -35.92
N ARG A 346 -10.77 -20.56 -35.85
CA ARG A 346 -10.30 -21.34 -37.01
C ARG A 346 -11.33 -22.39 -37.45
N ARG A 347 -11.93 -23.14 -36.51
CA ARG A 347 -13.01 -24.10 -36.76
C ARG A 347 -14.19 -23.44 -37.44
N ASN A 348 -14.64 -22.30 -36.92
CA ASN A 348 -15.80 -21.57 -37.45
C ASN A 348 -15.51 -21.02 -38.86
N LYS A 349 -14.30 -20.51 -39.12
CA LYS A 349 -13.87 -20.12 -40.48
C LYS A 349 -13.86 -21.32 -41.44
N LEU A 350 -13.34 -22.47 -41.02
CA LEU A 350 -13.32 -23.69 -41.83
C LEU A 350 -14.73 -24.24 -42.08
N SER A 351 -15.63 -24.23 -41.09
CA SER A 351 -17.02 -24.67 -41.30
C SER A 351 -17.79 -23.76 -42.24
N VAL A 352 -17.55 -22.44 -42.21
CA VAL A 352 -18.13 -21.50 -43.19
C VAL A 352 -17.55 -21.77 -44.58
N ALA A 353 -16.23 -21.94 -44.72
CA ALA A 353 -15.59 -22.24 -46.02
C ALA A 353 -16.08 -23.57 -46.62
N ILE A 354 -16.26 -24.61 -45.79
CA ILE A 354 -16.84 -25.90 -46.22
C ILE A 354 -18.31 -25.73 -46.62
N ALA A 355 -19.07 -24.86 -45.95
CA ALA A 355 -20.46 -24.59 -46.34
C ALA A 355 -20.56 -23.83 -47.67
N THR A 356 -19.68 -22.84 -47.92
CA THR A 356 -19.64 -22.11 -49.19
C THR A 356 -19.18 -23.01 -50.35
N GLU A 357 -18.11 -23.79 -50.17
CA GLU A 357 -17.65 -24.73 -51.21
C GLU A 357 -18.69 -25.82 -51.52
N LYS A 358 -19.45 -26.29 -50.51
CA LYS A 358 -20.58 -27.19 -50.75
C LYS A 358 -21.71 -26.52 -51.54
N ALA A 359 -22.06 -25.27 -51.21
CA ALA A 359 -23.08 -24.53 -51.96
C ALA A 359 -22.64 -24.23 -53.41
N ASP A 360 -21.36 -23.94 -53.62
CA ASP A 360 -20.80 -23.69 -54.96
C ASP A 360 -20.55 -24.98 -55.75
N LEU A 361 -20.32 -26.13 -55.09
CA LEU A 361 -20.38 -27.45 -55.73
C LEU A 361 -21.79 -27.75 -56.25
N VAL A 362 -22.83 -27.57 -55.44
CA VAL A 362 -24.23 -27.80 -55.87
C VAL A 362 -24.57 -26.93 -57.09
N LYS A 363 -24.23 -25.64 -57.09
CA LYS A 363 -24.42 -24.75 -58.27
C LYS A 363 -23.65 -25.24 -59.51
N LYS A 364 -22.43 -25.76 -59.32
CA LYS A 364 -21.61 -26.31 -60.43
C LYS A 364 -22.16 -27.64 -60.95
N GLU A 365 -22.76 -28.46 -60.09
CA GLU A 365 -23.46 -29.70 -60.47
C GLU A 365 -24.76 -29.37 -61.22
N GLU A 366 -25.56 -28.42 -60.73
CA GLU A 366 -26.74 -27.88 -61.42
C GLU A 366 -26.36 -27.34 -62.82
N TYR A 367 -25.33 -26.49 -62.91
CA TYR A 367 -24.84 -25.97 -64.19
C TYR A 367 -24.27 -27.06 -65.12
N LEU A 368 -23.62 -28.10 -64.57
CA LEU A 368 -23.20 -29.27 -65.35
C LEU A 368 -24.38 -30.09 -65.85
N THR A 369 -25.50 -30.16 -65.13
CA THR A 369 -26.71 -30.83 -65.63
C THR A 369 -27.39 -30.01 -66.73
N THR A 370 -27.47 -28.68 -66.62
CA THR A 370 -28.02 -27.84 -67.71
C THR A 370 -27.13 -27.91 -68.96
N LEU A 371 -25.80 -27.85 -68.82
CA LEU A 371 -24.86 -28.01 -69.94
C LEU A 371 -24.95 -29.39 -70.60
N LYS A 372 -25.19 -30.46 -69.83
CA LYS A 372 -25.39 -31.81 -70.41
C LYS A 372 -26.70 -31.90 -71.19
N LEU A 373 -27.79 -31.32 -70.68
CA LEU A 373 -29.07 -31.27 -71.39
C LEU A 373 -28.97 -30.42 -72.67
N GLU A 374 -28.27 -29.27 -72.61
CA GLU A 374 -27.98 -28.45 -73.79
C GLU A 374 -27.09 -29.19 -74.80
N GLN A 375 -26.04 -29.88 -74.35
CA GLN A 375 -25.20 -30.72 -75.21
C GLN A 375 -25.99 -31.88 -75.83
N GLU A 376 -26.93 -32.48 -75.12
CA GLU A 376 -27.80 -33.54 -75.65
C GLU A 376 -28.79 -32.99 -76.69
N GLN A 377 -29.38 -31.82 -76.45
CA GLN A 377 -30.23 -31.11 -77.42
C GLN A 377 -29.45 -30.73 -78.68
N LEU A 378 -28.27 -30.12 -78.53
CA LEU A 378 -27.40 -29.75 -79.66
C LEU A 378 -26.92 -30.99 -80.43
N ASN A 379 -26.59 -32.09 -79.76
CA ASN A 379 -26.31 -33.37 -80.43
C ASN A 379 -27.53 -33.94 -81.16
N GLY A 380 -28.75 -33.68 -80.69
CA GLY A 380 -29.99 -33.97 -81.40
C GLY A 380 -30.07 -33.17 -82.71
N VAL A 381 -29.97 -31.84 -82.61
CA VAL A 381 -30.00 -30.93 -83.77
C VAL A 381 -28.90 -31.25 -84.79
N VAL A 382 -27.68 -31.56 -84.36
CA VAL A 382 -26.58 -31.95 -85.26
C VAL A 382 -26.84 -33.29 -85.96
N LYS A 383 -27.47 -34.26 -85.29
CA LYS A 383 -27.91 -35.53 -85.92
C LYS A 383 -29.03 -35.32 -86.92
N GLU A 384 -29.95 -34.38 -86.67
CA GLU A 384 -31.00 -33.99 -87.61
C GLU A 384 -30.44 -33.27 -88.84
N GLN A 385 -29.41 -32.43 -88.65
CA GLN A 385 -28.79 -31.63 -89.73
C GLN A 385 -27.92 -32.44 -90.70
N ASN A 386 -27.49 -33.66 -90.36
CA ASN A 386 -26.79 -34.60 -91.26
C ASN A 386 -25.54 -34.03 -91.99
N LEU A 387 -24.85 -33.06 -91.37
CA LEU A 387 -23.65 -32.42 -91.92
C LEU A 387 -22.43 -33.37 -91.91
N SER A 388 -21.68 -33.42 -93.01
CA SER A 388 -20.39 -34.11 -93.04
C SER A 388 -19.36 -33.39 -92.15
N PRO A 389 -18.45 -34.10 -91.44
CA PRO A 389 -17.36 -33.46 -90.72
C PRO A 389 -16.43 -32.64 -91.64
N GLU A 390 -16.34 -32.98 -92.93
CA GLU A 390 -15.62 -32.14 -93.90
C GLU A 390 -16.36 -30.83 -94.18
N GLU A 391 -17.69 -30.86 -94.34
CA GLU A 391 -18.49 -29.65 -94.58
C GLU A 391 -18.51 -28.74 -93.35
N ALA A 392 -18.63 -29.30 -92.14
CA ALA A 392 -18.48 -28.55 -90.91
C ALA A 392 -17.10 -27.88 -90.80
N SER A 393 -16.02 -28.57 -91.21
CA SER A 393 -14.68 -27.97 -91.24
C SER A 393 -14.57 -26.81 -92.24
N ARG A 394 -15.16 -26.94 -93.44
CA ARG A 394 -15.21 -25.87 -94.46
C ARG A 394 -16.01 -24.67 -93.99
N MET A 395 -17.19 -24.89 -93.42
CA MET A 395 -18.00 -23.83 -92.80
C MET A 395 -17.23 -23.12 -91.69
N THR A 396 -16.44 -23.84 -90.89
CA THR A 396 -15.60 -23.23 -89.83
C THR A 396 -14.47 -22.39 -90.44
N THR A 397 -13.77 -22.88 -91.46
CA THR A 397 -12.72 -22.09 -92.13
C THR A 397 -13.26 -20.87 -92.86
N ASP A 398 -14.42 -21.00 -93.52
CA ASP A 398 -15.06 -19.88 -94.21
C ASP A 398 -15.61 -18.85 -93.21
N TYR A 399 -16.15 -19.30 -92.08
CA TYR A 399 -16.56 -18.42 -90.97
C TYR A 399 -15.34 -17.70 -90.38
N GLU A 400 -14.24 -18.39 -90.08
CA GLU A 400 -13.01 -17.76 -89.59
C GLU A 400 -12.43 -16.75 -90.59
N MET A 401 -12.45 -17.04 -91.89
CA MET A 401 -12.05 -16.09 -92.93
C MET A 401 -12.98 -14.88 -92.98
N LEU A 402 -14.31 -15.07 -92.92
CA LEU A 402 -15.27 -13.96 -92.84
C LEU A 402 -15.08 -13.12 -91.57
N THR A 403 -14.89 -13.73 -90.41
CA THR A 403 -14.65 -13.02 -89.15
C THR A 403 -13.39 -12.18 -89.21
N ARG A 404 -12.27 -12.73 -89.71
CA ARG A 404 -11.01 -11.99 -89.89
C ARG A 404 -11.17 -10.84 -90.90
N ASN A 405 -11.86 -11.08 -92.03
CA ASN A 405 -12.17 -10.03 -93.00
C ASN A 405 -13.06 -8.92 -92.39
N ILE A 406 -13.99 -9.26 -91.50
CA ILE A 406 -14.84 -8.30 -90.78
C ILE A 406 -14.01 -7.50 -89.76
N GLU A 407 -13.09 -8.12 -89.03
CA GLU A 407 -12.16 -7.42 -88.13
C GLU A 407 -11.24 -6.46 -88.91
N ASP A 408 -10.63 -6.91 -90.01
CA ASP A 408 -9.80 -6.09 -90.91
C ASP A 408 -10.59 -4.90 -91.49
N LEU A 409 -11.86 -5.12 -91.88
CA LEU A 409 -12.72 -4.05 -92.40
C LEU A 409 -13.13 -3.05 -91.29
N LYS A 410 -13.46 -3.52 -90.07
CA LYS A 410 -13.70 -2.62 -88.92
C LYS A 410 -12.45 -1.79 -88.60
N GLN A 411 -11.26 -2.40 -88.60
CA GLN A 411 -10.02 -1.69 -88.33
C GLN A 411 -9.73 -0.64 -89.41
N ARG A 412 -9.92 -0.97 -90.69
CA ARG A 412 -9.81 0.00 -91.79
C ARG A 412 -10.82 1.14 -91.66
N ILE A 413 -12.06 0.86 -91.26
CA ILE A 413 -13.08 1.90 -90.99
C ILE A 413 -12.58 2.82 -89.87
N ALA A 414 -12.18 2.28 -88.72
CA ALA A 414 -11.69 3.07 -87.58
C ALA A 414 -10.43 3.90 -87.92
N ASP A 415 -9.50 3.36 -88.71
CA ASP A 415 -8.35 4.11 -89.21
C ASP A 415 -8.77 5.23 -90.18
N THR A 416 -9.75 4.99 -91.07
CA THR A 416 -10.28 6.06 -91.95
C THR A 416 -11.03 7.14 -91.17
N GLU A 417 -11.89 6.79 -90.22
CA GLU A 417 -12.58 7.75 -89.33
C GLU A 417 -11.58 8.61 -88.56
N LYS A 418 -10.50 8.00 -88.05
CA LYS A 418 -9.40 8.70 -87.38
C LYS A 418 -8.66 9.65 -88.33
N THR A 419 -8.47 9.30 -89.61
CA THR A 419 -7.94 10.25 -90.60
C THR A 419 -8.90 11.41 -90.87
N VAL A 420 -10.21 11.14 -91.00
CA VAL A 420 -11.23 12.19 -91.19
C VAL A 420 -11.24 13.16 -90.02
N MET A 421 -11.34 12.67 -88.77
CA MET A 421 -11.28 13.52 -87.58
C MET A 421 -9.99 14.36 -87.52
N SER A 422 -8.84 13.82 -87.94
CA SER A 422 -7.59 14.58 -87.98
C SER A 422 -7.58 15.69 -89.04
N LEU A 423 -8.27 15.48 -90.17
CA LEU A 423 -8.43 16.46 -91.23
C LEU A 423 -9.47 17.52 -90.86
N GLU A 424 -10.57 17.15 -90.19
CA GLU A 424 -11.56 18.08 -89.64
C GLU A 424 -10.92 19.01 -88.61
N VAL A 425 -10.17 18.47 -87.64
CA VAL A 425 -9.42 19.30 -86.67
C VAL A 425 -8.40 20.21 -87.36
N SER A 426 -7.69 19.72 -88.39
CA SER A 426 -6.76 20.54 -89.18
C SER A 426 -7.47 21.65 -89.98
N LEU A 427 -8.67 21.39 -90.49
CA LEU A 427 -9.50 22.34 -91.22
C LEU A 427 -10.08 23.40 -90.27
N THR A 428 -10.63 23.00 -89.11
CA THR A 428 -11.12 23.93 -88.08
C THR A 428 -10.00 24.83 -87.56
N ASN A 429 -8.81 24.29 -87.28
CA ASN A 429 -7.65 25.08 -86.85
C ASN A 429 -7.15 26.05 -87.92
N ARG A 430 -7.33 25.72 -89.21
CA ARG A 430 -6.99 26.64 -90.31
C ARG A 430 -8.04 27.72 -90.50
N ILE A 431 -9.33 27.40 -90.36
CA ILE A 431 -10.43 28.38 -90.40
C ILE A 431 -10.27 29.40 -89.28
N SER A 432 -10.14 28.97 -88.03
CA SER A 432 -10.00 29.88 -86.89
C SER A 432 -8.72 30.75 -87.01
N GLY A 433 -7.62 30.19 -87.50
CA GLY A 433 -6.42 30.97 -87.82
C GLY A 433 -6.66 32.03 -88.91
N THR A 434 -7.42 31.71 -89.97
CA THR A 434 -7.80 32.72 -90.97
C THR A 434 -8.75 33.77 -90.42
N GLU A 435 -9.73 33.40 -89.60
CA GLU A 435 -10.64 34.33 -88.92
C GLU A 435 -9.89 35.26 -87.96
N GLU A 436 -8.89 34.78 -87.23
CA GLU A 436 -8.02 35.61 -86.38
C GLU A 436 -7.19 36.61 -87.21
N THR A 437 -6.63 36.19 -88.36
CA THR A 437 -5.94 37.13 -89.26
C THR A 437 -6.89 38.16 -89.90
N LEU A 438 -8.13 37.77 -90.21
CA LEU A 438 -9.16 38.67 -90.72
C LEU A 438 -9.62 39.67 -89.64
N HIS A 439 -9.80 39.19 -88.41
CA HIS A 439 -10.18 40.00 -87.27
C HIS A 439 -9.08 41.01 -86.90
N THR A 440 -7.82 40.58 -86.83
CA THR A 440 -6.68 41.49 -86.57
C THR A 440 -6.46 42.50 -87.70
N TYR A 441 -6.74 42.14 -88.95
CA TYR A 441 -6.79 43.09 -90.08
C TYR A 441 -7.92 44.12 -89.91
N ASN A 442 -9.16 43.68 -89.65
CA ASN A 442 -10.31 44.57 -89.49
C ASN A 442 -10.21 45.46 -88.23
N VAL A 443 -9.65 44.96 -87.13
CA VAL A 443 -9.31 45.74 -85.92
C VAL A 443 -8.14 46.69 -86.18
N GLY A 444 -7.16 46.31 -87.00
CA GLY A 444 -6.10 47.20 -87.45
C GLY A 444 -6.67 48.39 -88.23
N LEU A 445 -7.58 48.14 -89.18
CA LEU A 445 -8.26 49.20 -89.93
C LEU A 445 -9.10 50.12 -89.03
N SER A 446 -9.88 49.58 -88.08
CA SER A 446 -10.69 50.40 -87.18
C SER A 446 -9.84 51.22 -86.21
N THR A 447 -8.76 50.65 -85.67
CA THR A 447 -7.79 51.36 -84.79
C THR A 447 -7.07 52.48 -85.54
N LEU A 448 -6.82 52.32 -86.85
CA LEU A 448 -6.26 53.36 -87.73
C LEU A 448 -7.30 54.38 -88.24
N GLY A 449 -8.58 54.23 -87.87
CA GLY A 449 -9.66 55.14 -88.26
C GLY A 449 -10.11 55.00 -89.72
N LEU A 450 -9.89 53.83 -90.35
CA LEU A 450 -10.18 53.58 -91.77
C LEU A 450 -11.54 52.88 -92.01
N LEU A 451 -12.33 52.66 -90.95
CA LEU A 451 -13.76 52.34 -91.01
C LEU A 451 -14.52 53.18 -89.96
N PRO A 452 -15.67 53.81 -90.28
CA PRO A 452 -16.23 54.05 -91.62
C PRO A 452 -15.45 55.15 -92.38
N PRO A 453 -15.59 55.27 -93.71
CA PRO A 453 -14.77 56.18 -94.52
C PRO A 453 -15.09 57.67 -94.24
N LEU A 454 -14.08 58.41 -93.78
CA LEU A 454 -14.08 59.87 -93.70
C LEU A 454 -12.90 60.43 -94.51
N SER A 455 -13.22 61.05 -95.65
CA SER A 455 -12.30 61.60 -96.67
C SER A 455 -11.57 60.57 -97.57
N PRO A 456 -11.20 60.97 -98.82
CA PRO A 456 -10.86 60.05 -99.91
C PRO A 456 -9.47 59.39 -99.79
N PRO A 457 -9.20 58.27 -100.52
CA PRO A 457 -9.99 57.71 -101.63
C PRO A 457 -11.13 56.77 -101.19
N ASP A 458 -12.21 56.79 -101.96
CA ASP A 458 -13.41 55.97 -101.75
C ASP A 458 -13.20 54.53 -102.22
N VAL A 459 -12.63 53.68 -101.35
CA VAL A 459 -12.29 52.29 -101.61
C VAL A 459 -12.68 51.42 -100.42
N ASN A 460 -13.58 50.46 -100.62
CA ASN A 460 -13.95 49.51 -99.56
C ASN A 460 -12.80 48.51 -99.30
N LEU A 461 -12.16 48.68 -98.15
CA LEU A 461 -11.06 47.83 -97.65
C LEU A 461 -11.54 46.60 -96.87
N THR A 462 -12.86 46.39 -96.75
CA THR A 462 -13.46 45.26 -96.04
C THR A 462 -13.14 43.92 -96.71
N LEU A 463 -12.89 42.92 -95.87
CA LEU A 463 -12.71 41.52 -96.24
C LEU A 463 -13.57 40.67 -95.30
N GLU A 464 -14.30 39.71 -95.86
CA GLU A 464 -15.12 38.73 -95.13
C GLU A 464 -14.75 37.30 -95.58
N LEU A 465 -14.90 36.31 -94.69
CA LEU A 465 -14.55 34.91 -94.94
C LEU A 465 -15.81 34.07 -95.13
N ASN A 466 -15.90 33.31 -96.23
CA ASN A 466 -17.02 32.41 -96.52
C ASN A 466 -16.56 30.95 -96.47
N THR A 467 -16.69 30.33 -95.29
CA THR A 467 -16.28 28.95 -95.02
C THR A 467 -17.15 27.87 -95.68
N ALA A 468 -18.29 28.26 -96.27
CA ALA A 468 -19.21 27.33 -96.94
C ALA A 468 -18.95 27.16 -98.45
N SER A 469 -18.03 27.94 -99.05
CA SER A 469 -17.66 27.76 -100.46
C SER A 469 -16.75 26.55 -100.66
N SER A 470 -17.04 25.72 -101.67
CA SER A 470 -16.16 24.63 -102.11
C SER A 470 -15.09 25.08 -103.11
N ASP A 471 -15.17 26.32 -103.61
CA ASP A 471 -14.31 26.86 -104.66
C ASP A 471 -13.29 27.85 -104.04
N PRO A 472 -11.97 27.59 -104.11
CA PRO A 472 -10.98 28.26 -103.26
C PRO A 472 -10.86 29.76 -103.51
N ASP A 473 -11.11 30.22 -104.74
CA ASP A 473 -11.08 31.63 -105.11
C ASP A 473 -12.30 32.41 -104.57
N GLN A 474 -13.30 31.73 -104.02
CA GLN A 474 -14.53 32.32 -103.46
C GLN A 474 -14.59 32.25 -101.91
N LEU A 475 -13.51 31.80 -101.24
CA LEU A 475 -13.43 31.72 -99.77
C LEU A 475 -13.30 33.09 -99.08
N LEU A 476 -12.92 34.14 -99.81
CA LEU A 476 -12.75 35.50 -99.32
C LEU A 476 -13.57 36.48 -100.17
N THR A 477 -14.57 37.11 -99.57
CA THR A 477 -15.42 38.12 -100.21
C THR A 477 -14.93 39.52 -99.87
N GLY A 478 -14.41 40.23 -100.87
CA GLY A 478 -13.91 41.61 -100.73
C GLY A 478 -13.00 42.07 -101.87
N SER A 479 -12.33 43.20 -101.68
CA SER A 479 -11.41 43.81 -102.66
C SER A 479 -10.09 43.04 -102.80
N ASP A 480 -9.52 42.97 -104.01
CA ASP A 480 -8.23 42.28 -104.27
C ASP A 480 -7.10 42.84 -103.39
N ILE A 481 -6.63 42.00 -102.46
CA ILE A 481 -5.62 42.32 -101.46
C ILE A 481 -4.32 42.85 -102.09
N ARG A 482 -3.91 42.29 -103.24
CA ARG A 482 -2.65 42.61 -103.91
C ARG A 482 -2.77 43.86 -104.78
N LYS A 483 -3.90 44.06 -105.46
CA LYS A 483 -4.09 45.16 -106.42
C LYS A 483 -4.67 46.44 -105.80
N VAL A 484 -5.44 46.34 -104.72
CA VAL A 484 -6.26 47.46 -104.19
C VAL A 484 -5.90 47.82 -102.75
N VAL A 485 -5.92 46.84 -101.84
CA VAL A 485 -5.71 47.06 -100.40
C VAL A 485 -4.26 47.48 -100.09
N LYS A 486 -3.27 46.76 -100.63
CA LYS A 486 -1.86 47.04 -100.33
C LYS A 486 -1.35 48.43 -100.80
N PRO A 487 -1.61 48.89 -102.04
CA PRO A 487 -1.10 50.20 -102.48
C PRO A 487 -1.79 51.38 -101.79
N THR A 488 -3.06 51.28 -101.41
CA THR A 488 -3.78 52.35 -100.68
C THR A 488 -3.23 52.52 -99.26
N LEU A 489 -3.00 51.43 -98.53
CA LEU A 489 -2.37 51.47 -97.20
C LEU A 489 -0.93 52.02 -97.23
N ASN A 490 -0.14 51.72 -98.27
CA ASN A 490 1.21 52.28 -98.43
C ASN A 490 1.20 53.82 -98.53
N SER A 491 0.29 54.40 -99.33
CA SER A 491 0.16 55.86 -99.49
C SER A 491 -0.15 56.55 -98.14
N ILE A 492 -1.05 55.97 -97.35
CA ILE A 492 -1.39 56.45 -96.00
C ILE A 492 -0.17 56.36 -95.07
N ALA A 493 0.60 55.27 -95.16
CA ALA A 493 1.81 55.08 -94.34
C ALA A 493 2.94 56.07 -94.67
N GLU A 494 3.11 56.44 -95.94
CA GLU A 494 4.10 57.44 -96.36
C GLU A 494 3.74 58.84 -95.87
N SER A 495 2.46 59.24 -95.98
CA SER A 495 1.94 60.48 -95.39
C SER A 495 2.19 60.57 -93.88
N ARG A 496 1.91 59.49 -93.14
CA ARG A 496 2.15 59.43 -91.67
C ARG A 496 3.64 59.41 -91.30
N ARG A 497 4.51 58.85 -92.13
CA ARG A 497 5.98 58.90 -91.91
C ARG A 497 6.52 60.32 -92.02
N SER A 498 6.03 61.13 -92.97
CA SER A 498 6.49 62.51 -93.16
C SER A 498 6.28 63.36 -91.89
N MET A 499 5.07 63.35 -91.34
CA MET A 499 4.77 64.08 -90.08
C MET A 499 5.58 63.57 -88.89
N ARG A 500 5.94 62.28 -88.84
CA ARG A 500 6.77 61.75 -87.73
C ARG A 500 8.21 62.28 -87.79
N ALA A 501 8.76 62.50 -88.99
CA ALA A 501 10.10 63.09 -89.13
C ALA A 501 10.14 64.55 -88.67
N GLU A 502 9.06 65.30 -88.92
CA GLU A 502 8.90 66.69 -88.47
C GLU A 502 8.92 66.81 -86.94
N VAL A 503 8.22 65.90 -86.24
CA VAL A 503 8.19 65.85 -84.76
C VAL A 503 9.52 65.40 -84.15
N GLU A 504 10.25 64.46 -84.78
CA GLU A 504 11.56 64.01 -84.26
C GLU A 504 12.62 65.13 -84.34
N ASN A 505 12.53 66.05 -85.31
CA ASN A 505 13.44 67.21 -85.40
C ASN A 505 13.28 68.19 -84.23
N GLU A 506 12.06 68.52 -83.81
CA GLU A 506 11.84 69.37 -82.63
C GLU A 506 12.25 68.65 -81.33
N ARG A 507 12.13 67.32 -81.26
CA ARG A 507 12.68 66.54 -80.12
C ARG A 507 14.20 66.67 -80.01
N ILE A 508 14.93 66.50 -81.11
CA ILE A 508 16.41 66.62 -81.15
C ILE A 508 16.86 68.01 -80.67
N ARG A 509 16.08 69.06 -80.98
CA ARG A 509 16.34 70.41 -80.49
C ARG A 509 16.21 70.51 -78.96
N VAL A 510 15.13 69.96 -78.38
CA VAL A 510 14.91 69.97 -76.92
C VAL A 510 15.96 69.14 -76.18
N ASP A 511 16.41 68.02 -76.75
CA ASP A 511 17.48 67.21 -76.14
C ASP A 511 18.81 67.99 -76.03
N ASN A 512 19.16 68.83 -77.01
CA ASN A 512 20.35 69.71 -76.93
C ASN A 512 20.24 70.77 -75.82
N ASP A 513 19.06 71.39 -75.66
CA ASP A 513 18.83 72.41 -74.62
C ASP A 513 18.98 71.79 -73.20
N ILE A 514 18.69 70.50 -73.05
CA ILE A 514 18.89 69.74 -71.80
C ILE A 514 20.37 69.43 -71.54
N GLU A 515 21.16 69.07 -72.56
CA GLU A 515 22.61 68.84 -72.39
C GLU A 515 23.34 70.10 -71.91
N GLN A 516 22.99 71.29 -72.43
CA GLN A 516 23.58 72.55 -71.95
C GLN A 516 23.27 72.81 -70.48
N LEU A 517 22.01 72.67 -70.05
CA LEU A 517 21.61 72.87 -68.65
C LEU A 517 22.25 71.85 -67.71
N THR A 518 22.55 70.64 -68.20
CA THR A 518 23.24 69.60 -67.42
C THR A 518 24.69 70.01 -67.13
N LEU A 519 25.41 70.53 -68.13
CA LEU A 519 26.77 71.07 -67.94
C LEU A 519 26.82 72.25 -66.96
N GLU A 520 25.79 73.11 -66.96
CA GLU A 520 25.70 74.20 -65.98
C GLU A 520 25.52 73.66 -64.54
N CYS A 521 24.69 72.61 -64.35
CA CYS A 521 24.57 71.92 -63.06
C CYS A 521 25.89 71.29 -62.58
N ASP A 522 26.60 70.56 -63.45
CA ASP A 522 27.87 69.88 -63.11
C ASP A 522 28.89 70.89 -62.54
N THR A 523 28.99 72.09 -63.12
CA THR A 523 29.92 73.13 -62.63
C THR A 523 29.56 73.65 -61.24
N VAL A 524 28.27 73.66 -60.88
CA VAL A 524 27.81 74.08 -59.54
C VAL A 524 28.03 72.96 -58.51
N GLU A 525 27.89 71.69 -58.90
CA GLU A 525 28.26 70.57 -58.02
C GLU A 525 29.75 70.59 -57.65
N ASP A 526 30.64 70.87 -58.62
CA ASP A 526 32.08 70.98 -58.38
C ASP A 526 32.42 72.10 -57.36
N GLU A 527 31.79 73.27 -57.48
CA GLU A 527 31.92 74.37 -56.49
C GLU A 527 31.43 73.94 -55.09
N ILE A 528 30.31 73.21 -55.01
CA ILE A 528 29.80 72.67 -53.74
C ILE A 528 30.82 71.72 -53.11
N THR A 529 31.41 70.78 -53.87
CA THR A 529 32.41 69.86 -53.28
C THR A 529 33.66 70.58 -52.78
N GLN A 530 34.00 71.74 -53.36
CA GLN A 530 35.13 72.55 -52.90
C GLN A 530 34.82 73.25 -51.56
N VAL A 531 33.58 73.71 -51.36
CA VAL A 531 33.13 74.27 -50.07
C VAL A 531 33.03 73.19 -49.00
N GLU A 532 32.50 72.00 -49.31
CA GLU A 532 32.42 70.87 -48.36
C GLU A 532 33.80 70.46 -47.84
N LYS A 533 34.83 70.43 -48.70
CA LYS A 533 36.22 70.16 -48.30
C LYS A 533 36.77 71.20 -47.32
N GLN A 534 36.38 72.48 -47.45
CA GLN A 534 36.77 73.52 -46.49
C GLN A 534 36.06 73.35 -45.14
N VAL A 535 34.76 73.02 -45.15
CA VAL A 535 33.98 72.73 -43.94
C VAL A 535 34.55 71.52 -43.19
N ALA A 536 34.92 70.45 -43.92
CA ALA A 536 35.55 69.26 -43.34
C ALA A 536 36.87 69.59 -42.62
N ALA A 537 37.75 70.39 -43.24
CA ALA A 537 39.03 70.77 -42.64
C ALA A 537 38.88 71.63 -41.38
N VAL A 538 37.89 72.52 -41.32
CA VAL A 538 37.58 73.31 -40.11
C VAL A 538 37.00 72.41 -39.01
N ASN A 539 36.17 71.43 -39.36
CA ASN A 539 35.61 70.47 -38.41
C ASN A 539 36.69 69.54 -37.83
N GLU A 540 37.69 69.13 -38.61
CA GLU A 540 38.84 68.35 -38.14
C GLU A 540 39.65 69.12 -37.09
N GLN A 541 39.93 70.42 -37.32
CA GLN A 541 40.59 71.29 -36.34
C GLN A 541 39.77 71.45 -35.03
N ALA A 542 38.44 71.51 -35.13
CA ALA A 542 37.56 71.56 -33.96
C ALA A 542 37.57 70.23 -33.16
N VAL A 543 37.60 69.08 -33.85
CA VAL A 543 37.72 67.75 -33.25
C VAL A 543 39.06 67.57 -32.54
N ASP A 544 40.17 68.04 -33.11
CA ASP A 544 41.48 67.96 -32.46
C ASP A 544 41.60 68.85 -31.22
N LEU A 545 41.02 70.06 -31.24
CA LEU A 545 40.91 70.90 -30.03
C LEU A 545 40.06 70.24 -28.94
N HIS A 546 38.95 69.59 -29.29
CA HIS A 546 38.15 68.79 -28.36
C HIS A 546 38.98 67.62 -27.78
N ASN A 547 39.70 66.89 -28.63
CA ASN A 547 40.54 65.76 -28.23
C ASN A 547 41.75 66.19 -27.38
N ALA A 548 42.25 67.42 -27.52
CA ALA A 548 43.26 67.99 -26.63
C ALA A 548 42.65 68.28 -25.25
N ALA A 549 41.55 69.04 -25.19
CA ALA A 549 40.86 69.37 -23.95
C ALA A 549 40.40 68.11 -23.18
N GLN A 550 39.96 67.06 -23.87
CA GLN A 550 39.58 65.79 -23.26
C GLN A 550 40.78 65.04 -22.63
N ARG A 551 41.99 65.14 -23.20
CA ARG A 551 43.20 64.55 -22.61
C ARG A 551 43.62 65.27 -21.33
N ASP A 552 43.58 66.60 -21.32
CA ASP A 552 43.89 67.39 -20.12
C ASP A 552 42.85 67.15 -19.01
N ALA A 553 41.57 67.03 -19.36
CA ALA A 553 40.51 66.65 -18.42
C ALA A 553 40.73 65.26 -17.81
N LEU A 554 41.21 64.29 -18.60
CA LEU A 554 41.57 62.95 -18.11
C LEU A 554 42.80 62.96 -17.19
N ALA A 555 43.86 63.69 -17.54
CA ALA A 555 45.05 63.82 -16.69
C ALA A 555 44.76 64.52 -15.35
N SER A 556 43.87 65.53 -15.37
CA SER A 556 43.34 66.19 -14.17
C SER A 556 42.51 65.23 -13.32
N SER A 557 41.63 64.44 -13.95
CA SER A 557 40.81 63.41 -13.28
C SER A 557 41.66 62.29 -12.65
N GLU A 558 42.72 61.84 -13.32
CA GLU A 558 43.65 60.85 -12.78
C GLU A 558 44.43 61.40 -11.57
N SER A 559 44.86 62.66 -11.63
CA SER A 559 45.50 63.37 -10.50
C SER A 559 44.55 63.50 -9.30
N ALA A 560 43.26 63.83 -9.54
CA ALA A 560 42.24 63.87 -8.51
C ALA A 560 41.98 62.48 -7.89
N ARG A 561 41.95 61.43 -8.71
CA ARG A 561 41.78 60.04 -8.26
C ARG A 561 42.96 59.54 -7.40
N GLN A 562 44.19 59.98 -7.68
CA GLN A 562 45.33 59.69 -6.81
C GLN A 562 45.18 60.34 -5.42
N LEU A 563 44.69 61.59 -5.37
CA LEU A 563 44.35 62.26 -4.10
C LEU A 563 43.23 61.54 -3.34
N GLU A 564 42.15 61.13 -4.01
CA GLU A 564 41.09 60.30 -3.41
C GLU A 564 41.64 58.98 -2.85
N GLN A 565 42.56 58.33 -3.56
CA GLN A 565 43.18 57.09 -3.11
C GLN A 565 44.11 57.30 -1.90
N MET A 566 44.79 58.44 -1.79
CA MET A 566 45.53 58.82 -0.57
C MET A 566 44.59 59.04 0.62
N VAL A 567 43.45 59.71 0.43
CA VAL A 567 42.42 59.91 1.46
C VAL A 567 41.80 58.56 1.89
N ALA A 568 41.54 57.65 0.94
CA ALA A 568 41.06 56.30 1.21
C ALA A 568 42.09 55.47 2.01
N ASN A 569 43.38 55.57 1.67
CA ASN A 569 44.45 54.90 2.40
C ASN A 569 44.59 55.43 3.84
N ALA A 570 44.50 56.75 4.05
CA ALA A 570 44.48 57.35 5.38
C ALA A 570 43.28 56.87 6.22
N ARG A 571 42.09 56.77 5.60
CA ARG A 571 40.88 56.20 6.24
C ARG A 571 41.06 54.72 6.59
N THR A 572 41.78 53.95 5.76
CA THR A 572 42.07 52.53 6.00
C THR A 572 43.10 52.33 7.11
N ALA A 573 44.09 53.23 7.24
CA ALA A 573 45.03 53.22 8.36
C ALA A 573 44.33 53.45 9.72
N ALA A 574 43.28 54.28 9.75
CA ALA A 574 42.44 54.44 10.94
C ALA A 574 41.66 53.15 11.30
N ILE A 575 41.19 52.40 10.29
CA ILE A 575 40.53 51.11 10.49
C ILE A 575 41.50 50.09 11.12
N ALA A 576 42.76 50.04 10.65
CA ALA A 576 43.78 49.13 11.19
C ALA A 576 44.03 49.35 12.70
N ASN A 577 44.22 50.60 13.13
CA ASN A 577 44.40 50.92 14.55
C ASN A 577 43.16 50.57 15.40
N GLY A 578 41.94 50.80 14.86
CA GLY A 578 40.70 50.41 15.54
C GLY A 578 40.52 48.88 15.68
N MET A 579 41.02 48.09 14.74
CA MET A 579 40.97 46.63 14.80
C MET A 579 41.92 46.03 15.85
N GLY A 580 43.09 46.63 16.06
CA GLY A 580 44.05 46.20 17.09
C GLY A 580 43.44 46.22 18.51
N ALA A 581 42.58 47.20 18.80
CA ALA A 581 41.85 47.26 20.08
C ALA A 581 40.83 46.11 20.25
N LYS A 582 40.13 45.71 19.18
CA LYS A 582 39.16 44.60 19.23
C LYS A 582 39.82 43.24 19.43
N SER A 583 41.02 43.02 18.88
CA SER A 583 41.75 41.76 19.05
C SER A 583 42.01 41.42 20.53
N ARG A 584 42.45 42.41 21.34
CA ARG A 584 42.65 42.24 22.79
C ARG A 584 41.39 41.84 23.55
N LEU A 585 40.20 42.26 23.10
CA LEU A 585 38.93 41.91 23.75
C LEU A 585 38.58 40.42 23.57
N HIS A 586 38.92 39.82 22.42
CA HIS A 586 38.71 38.39 22.20
C HIS A 586 39.70 37.51 22.97
N GLN A 587 40.91 38.00 23.27
CA GLN A 587 41.87 37.29 24.13
C GLN A 587 41.25 36.98 25.51
N LEU A 588 40.69 38.01 26.16
CA LEU A 588 40.01 37.91 27.46
C LEU A 588 38.77 36.99 27.46
N GLN A 589 38.16 36.73 26.30
CA GLN A 589 37.04 35.78 26.18
C GLN A 589 37.52 34.32 26.16
N PHE A 590 38.78 34.07 25.83
CA PHE A 590 39.39 32.74 25.82
C PHE A 590 39.63 32.27 27.26
N ASP A 591 40.33 33.09 28.05
CA ASP A 591 40.67 32.87 29.47
C ASP A 591 39.42 32.57 30.33
N TYR A 592 38.28 33.19 30.02
CA TYR A 592 37.02 32.98 30.73
C TYR A 592 36.42 31.57 30.53
N ARG A 593 36.63 30.93 29.37
CA ARG A 593 36.09 29.58 29.10
C ARG A 593 36.91 28.47 29.76
N GLU A 594 38.22 28.65 29.87
CA GLU A 594 39.12 27.71 30.55
C GLU A 594 38.69 27.46 32.01
N GLN A 595 38.21 28.50 32.69
CA GLN A 595 37.69 28.39 34.06
C GLN A 595 36.39 27.55 34.17
N VAL A 596 35.63 27.36 33.09
CA VAL A 596 34.38 26.58 33.12
C VAL A 596 34.65 25.08 32.95
N GLU A 597 35.67 24.68 32.16
CA GLU A 597 36.13 23.28 32.15
C GLU A 597 36.57 22.82 33.54
N ARG A 598 37.18 23.72 34.31
CA ARG A 598 37.62 23.49 35.69
C ARG A 598 36.46 23.08 36.61
N VAL A 599 35.26 23.63 36.39
CA VAL A 599 34.04 23.30 37.17
C VAL A 599 33.51 21.91 36.83
N ASN A 600 33.59 21.49 35.56
CA ASN A 600 33.13 20.15 35.16
C ASN A 600 33.98 19.04 35.82
N ARG A 601 35.30 19.21 35.94
CA ARG A 601 36.19 18.20 36.56
C ARG A 601 35.82 17.87 38.02
N LEU A 602 35.44 18.88 38.81
CA LEU A 602 34.98 18.70 40.20
C LEU A 602 33.69 17.86 40.28
N LYS A 603 32.84 17.91 39.23
CA LYS A 603 31.60 17.16 39.13
C LYS A 603 31.85 15.65 38.97
N ASP A 604 32.89 15.28 38.23
CA ASP A 604 33.27 13.89 37.99
C ASP A 604 34.02 13.26 39.18
N GLU A 605 34.48 14.07 40.14
CA GLU A 605 35.05 13.58 41.41
C GLU A 605 33.95 13.24 42.42
N THR A 606 32.90 14.06 42.55
CA THR A 606 31.79 13.76 43.47
C THR A 606 31.02 12.49 43.06
N VAL A 607 30.91 12.20 41.76
CA VAL A 607 30.31 10.95 41.26
C VAL A 607 31.12 9.71 41.70
N ARG A 608 32.45 9.79 41.70
CA ARG A 608 33.31 8.67 42.15
C ARG A 608 33.25 8.43 43.66
N ALA A 609 33.05 9.48 44.47
CA ALA A 609 32.85 9.33 45.91
C ALA A 609 31.58 8.53 46.25
N ILE A 610 30.49 8.74 45.51
CA ILE A 610 29.22 8.02 45.70
C ILE A 610 29.39 6.51 45.44
N ILE A 611 30.10 6.15 44.36
CA ILE A 611 30.35 4.75 44.00
C ILE A 611 31.15 4.03 45.09
N LYS A 612 32.17 4.67 45.67
CA LYS A 612 32.93 4.07 46.78
C LYS A 612 32.03 3.81 47.98
N SER A 613 31.24 4.80 48.40
CA SER A 613 30.34 4.63 49.55
C SER A 613 29.31 3.50 49.39
N SER A 614 28.95 3.12 48.15
CA SER A 614 28.08 1.95 47.92
C SER A 614 28.80 0.60 48.01
N SER A 615 30.13 0.57 47.84
CA SER A 615 30.96 -0.64 47.97
C SER A 615 31.13 -1.01 49.45
N ASP A 616 31.54 -0.03 50.27
CA ASP A 616 31.85 -0.22 51.69
C ASP A 616 30.63 -0.78 52.48
N ILE A 617 29.40 -0.41 52.07
CA ILE A 617 28.13 -0.93 52.63
C ILE A 617 27.88 -2.41 52.27
N ALA A 618 28.32 -2.85 51.09
CA ALA A 618 28.17 -4.24 50.66
C ALA A 618 29.12 -5.18 51.41
N GLU A 619 30.36 -4.74 51.66
CA GLU A 619 31.36 -5.50 52.41
C GLU A 619 30.93 -5.67 53.88
N PHE A 620 30.44 -4.62 54.54
CA PHE A 620 29.93 -4.68 55.92
C PHE A 620 28.80 -5.72 56.09
N ARG A 621 27.91 -5.84 55.09
CA ARG A 621 26.87 -6.90 55.09
C ARG A 621 27.46 -8.31 55.00
N GLY A 622 28.58 -8.47 54.30
CA GLY A 622 29.32 -9.73 54.19
C GLY A 622 29.93 -10.16 55.53
N GLU A 623 30.59 -9.24 56.24
CA GLU A 623 31.23 -9.56 57.53
C GLU A 623 30.23 -9.98 58.61
N VAL A 624 29.09 -9.30 58.72
CA VAL A 624 28.02 -9.68 59.68
C VAL A 624 27.48 -11.09 59.39
N ALA A 625 27.31 -11.44 58.12
CA ALA A 625 26.88 -12.77 57.68
C ALA A 625 27.97 -13.86 57.80
N LYS A 626 29.22 -13.47 58.10
CA LYS A 626 30.34 -14.37 58.42
C LYS A 626 30.50 -14.54 59.93
N LYS A 627 30.42 -13.45 60.71
CA LYS A 627 30.52 -13.49 62.18
C LYS A 627 29.43 -14.33 62.84
N LEU A 628 28.20 -14.33 62.30
CA LEU A 628 27.12 -15.21 62.76
C LEU A 628 27.32 -16.70 62.42
N ARG A 629 28.30 -17.02 61.55
CA ARG A 629 28.67 -18.41 61.19
C ARG A 629 29.79 -18.90 62.10
N GLU A 630 30.84 -18.09 62.25
CA GLU A 630 31.94 -18.32 63.19
C GLU A 630 31.42 -18.51 64.62
N LEU A 631 30.42 -17.75 65.06
CA LEU A 631 29.78 -17.91 66.37
C LEU A 631 28.99 -19.22 66.55
N ARG A 632 28.68 -19.95 65.48
CA ARG A 632 27.99 -21.25 65.54
C ARG A 632 28.94 -22.44 65.34
N GLU A 633 30.04 -22.25 64.62
CA GLU A 633 31.17 -23.19 64.58
C GLU A 633 31.87 -23.29 65.96
N CYS A 634 31.72 -22.27 66.82
CA CYS A 634 32.03 -22.37 68.26
C CYS A 634 31.09 -23.31 69.07
N ALA A 635 30.28 -24.15 68.42
CA ALA A 635 29.78 -25.40 69.02
C ALA A 635 30.91 -26.43 69.22
N GLU A 636 32.10 -26.19 68.64
CA GLU A 636 33.26 -27.06 68.56
C GLU A 636 33.70 -27.86 69.82
N MET A 637 33.62 -27.25 71.01
CA MET A 637 34.41 -27.67 72.19
C MET A 637 33.77 -27.32 73.55
N ASP A 638 33.05 -28.28 74.12
CA ASP A 638 33.14 -28.71 75.54
C ASP A 638 32.45 -30.10 75.69
#